data_AF-A0A7Y2I022-F1
#
_entry.id   AF-A0A7Y2I022-F1
#
_cell.length_a   1.000
_cell.length_b   1.000
_cell.length_c   1.000
_cell.angle_alpha   90.00
_cell.angle_beta   90.00
_cell.angle_gamma   90.00
#
_symmetry.space_group_name_H-M   'P 1'
#
loop_
_entity.id
_entity.type
_entity.pdbx_description
1 polymer ?
#
loop_
_entity_poly.entity_id
_entity_poly.type
_entity_poly.pdbx_seq_one_letter_code
_entity_poly.pdbx_strand_id
1 'polypeptide(L)'
;MKTVRLLAFVLLMVAVSAPVRADDRRNGATWYRQAWAAAGTISDADWEVLWAWDDPHTAPSAEVRAVLLRAQPIFEAVRRGTEQAFASYDLDYTQGFELQLPHLAPLRQVARLMGFETQRQLYDGDAHAAAESVATMYRMAGHLESDRTLISSLVAFSVFNRAETAAQVGYDRAAFDEAGAFAMLEALDGLDANDPFGIVEATVGEQELVVDWMTDRFATPADRQMGLAELEWLEPNLQDQLRFGVMTDEDFAAEVDQYDRMMGQVAEAFLIEDETVARKMLETIAAEAEGGGYGMLARVLAADPVRLYDRAVDARTAVRARRDKLEAFVRGIRKSADDANAAFDYAAAIEILRTVPAAEFAAVVAYANGDGPLTDEGRHTLERLGDAIDHLRRGTERARCDLSVLRPGHRPHLVPAYVAGMQTAIVLLHADRRRCDDDGDGVAVADRLAIVAGVVRHLSGDEPIASALVAHAALPPVTRALRSHGTDPVLDPARAAVLRLPRSDPFGYIASIVAARADLAARLRVPLLRGDDWTARVEEIERVVGTWNPARVLATLIVYDTMAAAAEVPAAGPANAVSTRRMIPSLIPPATLASARDLAPALAPGLARGSVDAWANQTPPVVVDLEERMNEARTDLRRAVQAARGKIRMPARSGPSPSLGRP
;
A
#
# COMPACT_ATOMS: atom_id res chain seq x y z
N MET A 1 -23.50 -17.37 57.81
CA MET A 1 -23.04 -18.65 57.19
C MET A 1 -24.03 -19.30 56.20
N LYS A 2 -25.30 -18.89 56.10
CA LYS A 2 -26.26 -19.47 55.13
C LYS A 2 -26.25 -18.78 53.74
N THR A 3 -25.75 -17.55 53.64
CA THR A 3 -25.69 -16.77 52.38
C THR A 3 -24.47 -17.06 51.50
N VAL A 4 -23.38 -17.61 52.06
CA VAL A 4 -22.16 -17.97 51.28
C VAL A 4 -22.31 -19.31 50.54
N ARG A 5 -23.23 -20.18 50.98
CA ARG A 5 -23.49 -21.47 50.31
C ARG A 5 -24.44 -21.38 49.10
N LEU A 6 -25.25 -20.32 49.00
CA LEU A 6 -26.14 -20.11 47.85
C LEU A 6 -25.38 -19.48 46.67
N LEU A 7 -24.41 -18.60 46.94
CA LEU A 7 -23.55 -18.00 45.90
C LEU A 7 -22.60 -19.04 45.27
N ALA A 8 -22.09 -19.98 46.06
CA ALA A 8 -21.25 -21.08 45.56
C ALA A 8 -22.05 -22.14 44.78
N PHE A 9 -23.37 -22.24 44.97
CA PHE A 9 -24.21 -23.19 44.22
C PHE A 9 -24.69 -22.59 42.88
N VAL A 10 -24.87 -21.27 42.81
CA VAL A 10 -25.16 -20.55 41.56
C VAL A 10 -23.90 -20.43 40.68
N LEU A 11 -22.72 -20.21 41.28
CA LEU A 11 -21.44 -20.25 40.54
C LEU A 11 -21.02 -21.66 40.08
N LEU A 12 -21.58 -22.73 40.67
CA LEU A 12 -21.34 -24.11 40.23
C LEU A 12 -22.38 -24.61 39.22
N MET A 13 -23.56 -23.97 39.12
CA MET A 13 -24.60 -24.30 38.14
C MET A 13 -24.44 -23.58 36.80
N VAL A 14 -23.65 -22.49 36.72
CA VAL A 14 -23.25 -21.88 35.43
C VAL A 14 -22.16 -22.69 34.70
N ALA A 15 -21.66 -23.77 35.31
CA ALA A 15 -20.72 -24.70 34.69
C ALA A 15 -21.38 -25.93 34.03
N VAL A 16 -22.72 -26.01 33.95
CA VAL A 16 -23.41 -27.20 33.44
C VAL A 16 -24.28 -26.85 32.23
N SER A 17 -23.80 -27.31 31.08
CA SER A 17 -24.49 -27.50 29.77
C SER A 17 -23.92 -26.65 28.64
N ALA A 18 -22.60 -26.58 28.47
CA ALA A 18 -22.09 -26.52 27.11
C ALA A 18 -22.52 -27.84 26.45
N PRO A 19 -23.43 -27.85 25.45
CA PRO A 19 -23.68 -29.07 24.71
C PRO A 19 -22.32 -29.56 24.23
N VAL A 20 -22.02 -30.84 24.49
CA VAL A 20 -20.88 -31.51 23.85
C VAL A 20 -21.19 -31.45 22.36
N ARG A 21 -20.73 -30.37 21.70
CA ARG A 21 -20.79 -30.22 20.25
C ARG A 21 -20.11 -31.45 19.71
N ALA A 22 -20.87 -32.28 18.99
CA ALA A 22 -20.29 -33.36 18.22
C ALA A 22 -19.11 -32.78 17.44
N ASP A 23 -18.00 -33.53 17.39
CA ASP A 23 -16.76 -33.18 16.68
C ASP A 23 -17.08 -32.98 15.18
N ASP A 24 -17.63 -31.81 14.84
CA ASP A 24 -18.00 -31.48 13.47
C ASP A 24 -16.75 -30.95 12.79
N ARG A 25 -15.85 -31.90 12.50
CA ARG A 25 -14.62 -31.65 11.74
C ARG A 25 -14.87 -31.04 10.37
N ARG A 26 -16.13 -31.08 9.90
CA ARG A 26 -16.61 -30.48 8.64
C ARG A 26 -16.94 -29.00 8.75
N ASN A 27 -17.01 -28.45 9.96
CA ASN A 27 -17.22 -27.02 10.19
C ASN A 27 -15.87 -26.31 10.36
N GLY A 28 -15.54 -25.40 9.44
CA GLY A 28 -14.31 -24.60 9.45
C GLY A 28 -14.10 -23.81 10.75
N ALA A 29 -15.17 -23.35 11.40
CA ALA A 29 -15.09 -22.62 12.66
C ALA A 29 -14.45 -23.43 13.80
N THR A 30 -14.58 -24.77 13.77
CA THR A 30 -13.90 -25.66 14.73
C THR A 30 -12.39 -25.51 14.64
N TRP A 31 -11.86 -25.42 13.42
CA TRP A 31 -10.42 -25.26 13.17
C TRP A 31 -9.96 -23.82 13.42
N TYR A 32 -10.77 -22.81 13.07
CA TYR A 32 -10.44 -21.43 13.38
C TYR A 32 -10.37 -21.16 14.90
N ARG A 33 -11.23 -21.80 15.70
CA ARG A 33 -11.13 -21.75 17.17
C ARG A 33 -9.82 -22.34 17.69
N GLN A 34 -9.33 -23.42 17.07
CA GLN A 34 -8.00 -23.98 17.39
C GLN A 34 -6.87 -23.01 16.99
N ALA A 35 -6.98 -22.39 15.82
CA ALA A 35 -6.02 -21.39 15.35
C ALA A 35 -5.96 -20.18 16.29
N TRP A 36 -7.12 -19.65 16.72
CA TRP A 36 -7.20 -18.63 17.77
C TRP A 36 -6.49 -19.11 19.02
N ALA A 37 -6.88 -20.26 19.57
CA ALA A 37 -6.35 -20.72 20.86
C ALA A 37 -4.82 -20.82 20.82
N ALA A 38 -4.26 -21.26 19.69
CA ALA A 38 -2.83 -21.26 19.44
C ALA A 38 -2.25 -19.85 19.25
N ALA A 39 -2.95 -18.92 18.58
CA ALA A 39 -2.54 -17.53 18.42
C ALA A 39 -2.41 -16.79 19.76
N GLY A 40 -3.20 -17.17 20.77
CA GLY A 40 -3.06 -16.67 22.15
C GLY A 40 -1.72 -17.05 22.82
N THR A 41 -0.91 -17.91 22.20
CA THR A 41 0.45 -18.25 22.68
C THR A 41 1.54 -17.33 22.11
N ILE A 42 1.22 -16.50 21.11
CA ILE A 42 2.13 -15.48 20.58
C ILE A 42 2.18 -14.32 21.57
N SER A 43 3.35 -14.07 22.13
CA SER A 43 3.54 -12.99 23.11
C SER A 43 3.49 -11.60 22.47
N ASP A 44 3.22 -10.56 23.26
CA ASP A 44 3.30 -9.17 22.76
C ASP A 44 4.68 -8.84 22.18
N ALA A 45 5.75 -9.36 22.79
CA ALA A 45 7.12 -9.19 22.28
C ALA A 45 7.32 -9.85 20.90
N ASP A 46 6.67 -11.00 20.66
CA ASP A 46 6.70 -11.65 19.36
C ASP A 46 5.93 -10.84 18.31
N TRP A 47 4.79 -10.23 18.69
CA TRP A 47 4.06 -9.32 17.81
C TRP A 47 4.87 -8.07 17.45
N GLU A 48 5.58 -7.48 18.41
CA GLU A 48 6.48 -6.35 18.15
C GLU A 48 7.61 -6.72 17.16
N VAL A 49 8.19 -7.93 17.29
CA VAL A 49 9.17 -8.43 16.32
C VAL A 49 8.57 -8.54 14.91
N LEU A 50 7.34 -9.02 14.78
CA LEU A 50 6.66 -9.13 13.50
C LEU A 50 6.27 -7.77 12.91
N TRP A 51 5.75 -6.84 13.74
CA TRP A 51 5.39 -5.49 13.29
C TRP A 51 6.59 -4.67 12.86
N ALA A 52 7.74 -4.86 13.53
CA ALA A 52 8.99 -4.26 13.09
C ALA A 52 9.45 -4.76 11.70
N TRP A 53 8.93 -5.89 11.24
CA TRP A 53 9.25 -6.52 9.95
C TRP A 53 8.14 -6.41 8.88
N ASP A 54 7.05 -5.65 9.10
CA ASP A 54 5.94 -5.48 8.13
C ASP A 54 6.32 -4.76 6.81
N ASP A 55 7.63 -4.60 6.54
CA ASP A 55 8.18 -4.17 5.27
C ASP A 55 8.41 -5.38 4.34
N PRO A 56 7.60 -5.53 3.26
CA PRO A 56 7.72 -6.63 2.30
C PRO A 56 9.05 -6.68 1.57
N HIS A 57 9.92 -5.66 1.68
CA HIS A 57 11.20 -5.53 0.98
C HIS A 57 12.42 -5.90 1.81
N THR A 58 12.24 -6.14 3.11
CA THR A 58 13.32 -6.63 3.99
C THR A 58 13.24 -8.14 4.23
N ALA A 59 14.40 -8.81 4.16
CA ALA A 59 14.47 -10.24 4.48
C ALA A 59 14.14 -10.48 5.96
N PRO A 60 13.43 -11.57 6.31
CA PRO A 60 13.08 -11.85 7.70
C PRO A 60 14.33 -12.19 8.52
N SER A 61 14.44 -11.55 9.69
CA SER A 61 15.52 -11.84 10.65
C SER A 61 15.38 -13.25 11.24
N ALA A 62 16.42 -13.71 11.95
CA ALA A 62 16.37 -14.98 12.67
C ALA A 62 15.26 -14.99 13.73
N GLU A 63 15.02 -13.86 14.42
CA GLU A 63 13.94 -13.73 15.40
C GLU A 63 12.56 -13.87 14.74
N VAL A 64 12.32 -13.17 13.62
CA VAL A 64 11.06 -13.27 12.85
C VAL A 64 10.79 -14.71 12.45
N ARG A 65 11.80 -15.40 11.90
CA ARG A 65 11.70 -16.81 11.50
C ARG A 65 11.36 -17.70 12.69
N ALA A 66 11.98 -17.47 13.85
CA ALA A 66 11.71 -18.23 15.06
C ALA A 66 10.27 -18.02 15.57
N VAL A 67 9.73 -16.80 15.47
CA VAL A 67 8.33 -16.51 15.80
C VAL A 67 7.39 -17.25 14.85
N LEU A 68 7.60 -17.14 13.54
CA LEU A 68 6.75 -17.80 12.53
C LEU A 68 6.84 -19.33 12.60
N LEU A 69 7.98 -19.88 13.01
CA LEU A 69 8.11 -21.33 13.26
C LEU A 69 7.25 -21.78 14.46
N ARG A 70 7.17 -20.98 15.54
CA ARG A 70 6.27 -21.26 16.67
C ARG A 70 4.80 -21.11 16.29
N ALA A 71 4.49 -20.25 15.32
CA ALA A 71 3.14 -20.04 14.81
C ALA A 71 2.64 -21.15 13.87
N GLN A 72 3.46 -22.14 13.47
CA GLN A 72 3.07 -23.19 12.52
C GLN A 72 1.77 -23.96 12.88
N PRO A 73 1.48 -24.29 14.15
CA PRO A 73 0.21 -24.91 14.51
C PRO A 73 -1.01 -24.05 14.16
N ILE A 74 -0.88 -22.72 14.16
CA ILE A 74 -1.92 -21.78 13.75
C ILE A 74 -2.17 -21.94 12.25
N PHE A 75 -1.11 -21.93 11.44
CA PHE A 75 -1.22 -22.03 9.97
C PHE A 75 -1.85 -23.35 9.52
N GLU A 76 -1.45 -24.47 10.13
CA GLU A 76 -2.06 -25.78 9.85
C GLU A 76 -3.54 -25.82 10.21
N ALA A 77 -3.92 -25.26 11.37
CA ALA A 77 -5.33 -25.18 11.77
C ALA A 77 -6.14 -24.31 10.79
N VAL A 78 -5.61 -23.15 10.37
CA VAL A 78 -6.28 -22.27 9.39
C VAL A 78 -6.46 -22.98 8.06
N ARG A 79 -5.41 -23.64 7.55
CA ARG A 79 -5.47 -24.38 6.29
C ARG A 79 -6.59 -25.43 6.33
N ARG A 80 -6.64 -26.26 7.38
CA ARG A 80 -7.72 -27.23 7.58
C ARG A 80 -9.09 -26.58 7.69
N GLY A 81 -9.18 -25.42 8.35
CA GLY A 81 -10.43 -24.65 8.45
C GLY A 81 -10.92 -24.19 7.08
N THR A 82 -10.02 -23.70 6.22
CA THR A 82 -10.34 -23.24 4.87
C THR A 82 -10.61 -24.37 3.87
N GLU A 83 -10.19 -25.59 4.16
CA GLU A 83 -10.50 -26.79 3.36
C GLU A 83 -11.92 -27.32 3.63
N GLN A 84 -12.61 -26.80 4.65
CA GLN A 84 -14.00 -27.14 4.91
C GLN A 84 -14.94 -26.40 3.96
N ALA A 85 -16.12 -26.99 3.70
CA ALA A 85 -17.11 -26.40 2.79
C ALA A 85 -17.89 -25.22 3.39
N PHE A 86 -17.89 -25.09 4.72
CA PHE A 86 -18.58 -24.01 5.43
C PHE A 86 -17.90 -23.74 6.78
N ALA A 87 -18.12 -22.54 7.34
CA ALA A 87 -17.80 -22.21 8.71
C ALA A 87 -19.04 -21.63 9.41
N SER A 88 -19.43 -22.21 10.53
CA SER A 88 -20.53 -21.68 11.36
C SER A 88 -20.04 -21.47 12.79
N TYR A 89 -20.15 -20.23 13.27
CA TYR A 89 -19.72 -19.84 14.61
C TYR A 89 -20.80 -20.02 15.68
N ASP A 90 -21.96 -20.57 15.28
CA ASP A 90 -23.12 -20.81 16.15
C ASP A 90 -23.60 -19.54 16.87
N LEU A 91 -23.74 -18.44 16.11
CA LEU A 91 -24.19 -17.14 16.58
C LEU A 91 -25.68 -17.20 17.02
N ASP A 92 -25.99 -16.53 18.13
CA ASP A 92 -27.36 -16.42 18.64
C ASP A 92 -27.99 -15.11 18.18
N TYR A 93 -28.56 -15.12 16.98
CA TYR A 93 -29.18 -13.92 16.38
C TYR A 93 -30.35 -13.36 17.19
N THR A 94 -30.92 -14.12 18.13
CA THR A 94 -31.97 -13.60 19.03
C THR A 94 -31.47 -12.48 19.96
N GLN A 95 -30.15 -12.32 20.09
CA GLN A 95 -29.52 -11.25 20.86
C GLN A 95 -29.57 -9.89 20.16
N GLY A 96 -29.95 -9.82 18.87
CA GLY A 96 -30.03 -8.55 18.14
C GLY A 96 -28.73 -7.76 18.16
N PHE A 97 -28.78 -6.49 18.58
CA PHE A 97 -27.59 -5.64 18.74
C PHE A 97 -26.60 -6.11 19.81
N GLU A 98 -27.03 -6.96 20.76
CA GLU A 98 -26.14 -7.52 21.78
C GLU A 98 -25.34 -8.72 21.27
N LEU A 99 -25.62 -9.18 20.04
CA LEU A 99 -24.96 -10.32 19.41
C LEU A 99 -23.44 -10.12 19.42
N GLN A 100 -22.76 -11.03 20.13
CA GLN A 100 -21.32 -11.03 20.19
C GLN A 100 -20.73 -11.73 18.97
N LEU A 101 -19.70 -11.11 18.37
CA LEU A 101 -18.96 -11.65 17.22
C LEU A 101 -17.50 -11.97 17.63
N PRO A 102 -17.28 -12.91 18.56
CA PRO A 102 -15.98 -13.11 19.21
C PRO A 102 -14.88 -13.63 18.27
N HIS A 103 -15.24 -14.17 17.11
CA HIS A 103 -14.32 -14.74 16.13
C HIS A 103 -13.67 -13.70 15.22
N LEU A 104 -14.27 -12.53 15.01
CA LEU A 104 -13.81 -11.57 14.00
C LEU A 104 -12.42 -10.98 14.32
N ALA A 105 -12.19 -10.54 15.55
CA ALA A 105 -10.90 -9.97 15.94
C ALA A 105 -9.75 -11.00 15.86
N PRO A 106 -9.89 -12.23 16.40
CA PRO A 106 -8.91 -13.29 16.20
C PRO A 106 -8.63 -13.61 14.73
N LEU A 107 -9.66 -13.71 13.87
CA LEU A 107 -9.48 -14.02 12.46
C LEU A 107 -8.69 -12.93 11.71
N ARG A 108 -8.88 -11.65 12.05
CA ARG A 108 -8.03 -10.57 11.53
C ARG A 108 -6.57 -10.71 11.95
N GLN A 109 -6.32 -11.10 13.19
CA GLN A 109 -4.95 -11.32 13.70
C GLN A 109 -4.31 -12.51 12.98
N VAL A 110 -5.05 -13.59 12.80
CA VAL A 110 -4.61 -14.77 12.06
C VAL A 110 -4.31 -14.43 10.59
N ALA A 111 -5.16 -13.67 9.91
CA ALA A 111 -4.90 -13.20 8.55
C ALA A 111 -3.60 -12.39 8.45
N ARG A 112 -3.31 -11.57 9.47
CA ARG A 112 -2.05 -10.83 9.54
C ARG A 112 -0.84 -11.77 9.69
N LEU A 113 -0.92 -12.79 10.54
CA LEU A 113 0.13 -13.82 10.67
C LEU A 113 0.33 -14.60 9.36
N MET A 114 -0.74 -14.96 8.67
CA MET A 114 -0.68 -15.60 7.34
C MET A 114 0.01 -14.71 6.31
N GLY A 115 -0.20 -13.39 6.37
CA GLY A 115 0.52 -12.42 5.53
C GLY A 115 2.04 -12.45 5.78
N PHE A 116 2.46 -12.45 7.05
CA PHE A 116 3.89 -12.58 7.42
C PHE A 116 4.50 -13.91 6.97
N GLU A 117 3.75 -15.01 7.13
CA GLU A 117 4.20 -16.33 6.68
C GLU A 117 4.35 -16.40 5.16
N THR A 118 3.39 -15.85 4.41
CA THR A 118 3.47 -15.73 2.95
C THR A 118 4.71 -14.95 2.53
N GLN A 119 4.98 -13.81 3.18
CA GLN A 119 6.16 -13.01 2.91
C GLN A 119 7.45 -13.79 3.17
N ARG A 120 7.53 -14.53 4.29
CA ARG A 120 8.69 -15.38 4.62
C ARG A 120 8.90 -16.44 3.55
N GLN A 121 7.84 -17.13 3.13
CA GLN A 121 7.89 -18.15 2.08
C GLN A 121 8.41 -17.57 0.75
N LEU A 122 7.94 -16.38 0.36
CA LEU A 122 8.46 -15.68 -0.82
C LEU A 122 9.96 -15.36 -0.71
N TYR A 123 10.45 -14.99 0.48
CA TYR A 123 11.88 -14.76 0.72
C TYR A 123 12.71 -16.03 0.66
N ASP A 124 12.13 -17.15 1.10
CA ASP A 124 12.79 -18.46 1.08
C ASP A 124 12.75 -19.12 -0.30
N GLY A 125 12.13 -18.46 -1.29
CA GLY A 125 11.93 -18.98 -2.64
C GLY A 125 10.85 -20.06 -2.73
N ASP A 126 10.07 -20.27 -1.67
CA ASP A 126 8.95 -21.21 -1.63
C ASP A 126 7.68 -20.55 -2.17
N ALA A 127 7.69 -20.30 -3.48
CA ALA A 127 6.58 -19.63 -4.17
C ALA A 127 5.28 -20.44 -4.13
N HIS A 128 5.35 -21.77 -4.10
CA HIS A 128 4.17 -22.63 -4.05
C HIS A 128 3.47 -22.52 -2.69
N ALA A 129 4.22 -22.64 -1.58
CA ALA A 129 3.64 -22.45 -0.25
C ALA A 129 3.08 -21.03 -0.07
N ALA A 130 3.74 -20.02 -0.65
CA ALA A 130 3.24 -18.64 -0.63
C ALA A 130 1.90 -18.51 -1.38
N ALA A 131 1.77 -19.11 -2.56
CA ALA A 131 0.52 -19.11 -3.32
C ALA A 131 -0.61 -19.81 -2.56
N GLU A 132 -0.32 -20.97 -1.94
CA GLU A 132 -1.28 -21.68 -1.08
C GLU A 132 -1.70 -20.85 0.14
N SER A 133 -0.77 -20.14 0.77
CA SER A 133 -1.07 -19.26 1.90
C SER A 133 -2.00 -18.11 1.50
N VAL A 134 -1.82 -17.54 0.31
CA VAL A 134 -2.75 -16.56 -0.28
C VAL A 134 -4.12 -17.19 -0.54
N ALA A 135 -4.16 -18.35 -1.20
CA ALA A 135 -5.40 -19.07 -1.51
C ALA A 135 -6.19 -19.40 -0.23
N THR A 136 -5.50 -19.80 0.83
CA THR A 136 -6.08 -20.00 2.17
C THR A 136 -6.68 -18.72 2.72
N MET A 137 -6.03 -17.56 2.59
CA MET A 137 -6.64 -16.29 3.02
C MET A 137 -7.88 -15.90 2.19
N TYR A 138 -7.92 -16.18 0.88
CA TYR A 138 -9.14 -15.96 0.08
C TYR A 138 -10.31 -16.85 0.54
N ARG A 139 -10.07 -18.16 0.75
CA ARG A 139 -11.09 -19.07 1.30
C ARG A 139 -11.57 -18.64 2.69
N MET A 140 -10.65 -18.16 3.53
CA MET A 140 -10.99 -17.63 4.86
C MET A 140 -11.87 -16.38 4.78
N ALA A 141 -11.66 -15.51 3.78
CA ALA A 141 -12.53 -14.36 3.55
C ALA A 141 -13.95 -14.82 3.16
N GLY A 142 -14.10 -15.83 2.30
CA GLY A 142 -15.41 -16.38 1.93
C GLY A 142 -16.17 -16.96 3.12
N HIS A 143 -15.48 -17.67 4.03
CA HIS A 143 -16.10 -18.21 5.25
C HIS A 143 -16.67 -17.18 6.24
N LEU A 144 -16.37 -15.89 6.07
CA LEU A 144 -16.89 -14.83 6.93
C LEU A 144 -18.21 -14.21 6.41
N GLU A 145 -18.61 -14.52 5.18
CA GLU A 145 -19.87 -13.98 4.62
C GLU A 145 -21.11 -14.61 5.26
N SER A 146 -20.99 -15.83 5.78
CA SER A 146 -22.11 -16.62 6.31
C SER A 146 -22.76 -16.05 7.57
N ASP A 147 -22.11 -15.08 8.22
CA ASP A 147 -22.62 -14.48 9.45
C ASP A 147 -23.77 -13.49 9.21
N ARG A 148 -24.01 -13.06 7.96
CA ARG A 148 -25.06 -12.09 7.58
C ARG A 148 -25.05 -10.80 8.41
N THR A 149 -23.87 -10.34 8.85
CA THR A 149 -23.68 -9.05 9.53
C THR A 149 -22.66 -8.20 8.80
N LEU A 150 -22.88 -6.89 8.70
CA LEU A 150 -22.05 -5.96 7.94
C LEU A 150 -20.62 -5.95 8.48
N ILE A 151 -20.46 -6.03 9.80
CA ILE A 151 -19.13 -6.08 10.43
C ILE A 151 -18.37 -7.32 9.93
N SER A 152 -19.01 -8.48 9.79
CA SER A 152 -18.37 -9.71 9.31
C SER A 152 -17.94 -9.57 7.84
N SER A 153 -18.79 -9.00 6.98
CA SER A 153 -18.46 -8.71 5.58
C SER A 153 -17.30 -7.71 5.43
N LEU A 154 -17.24 -6.67 6.28
CA LEU A 154 -16.12 -5.73 6.30
C LEU A 154 -14.82 -6.39 6.76
N VAL A 155 -14.90 -7.33 7.69
CA VAL A 155 -13.75 -8.13 8.13
C VAL A 155 -13.31 -9.09 7.04
N ALA A 156 -14.24 -9.76 6.36
CA ALA A 156 -13.97 -10.60 5.19
C ALA A 156 -13.19 -9.83 4.11
N PHE A 157 -13.68 -8.63 3.75
CA PHE A 157 -12.99 -7.78 2.78
C PHE A 157 -11.61 -7.33 3.29
N SER A 158 -11.45 -7.07 4.59
CA SER A 158 -10.13 -6.77 5.18
C SER A 158 -9.16 -7.94 5.11
N VAL A 159 -9.64 -9.19 5.28
CA VAL A 159 -8.83 -10.41 5.12
C VAL A 159 -8.43 -10.57 3.65
N PHE A 160 -9.36 -10.40 2.73
CA PHE A 160 -9.09 -10.42 1.29
C PHE A 160 -8.04 -9.39 0.89
N ASN A 161 -8.14 -8.14 1.36
CA ASN A 161 -7.16 -7.09 1.04
C ASN A 161 -5.74 -7.42 1.57
N ARG A 162 -5.64 -8.13 2.69
CA ARG A 162 -4.35 -8.65 3.18
C ARG A 162 -3.79 -9.72 2.23
N ALA A 163 -4.64 -10.62 1.75
CA ALA A 163 -4.26 -11.62 0.75
C ALA A 163 -3.83 -10.97 -0.57
N GLU A 164 -4.58 -9.97 -1.06
CA GLU A 164 -4.24 -9.18 -2.26
C GLU A 164 -2.87 -8.53 -2.17
N THR A 165 -2.56 -7.94 -1.01
CA THR A 165 -1.25 -7.31 -0.73
C THR A 165 -0.14 -8.34 -0.81
N ALA A 166 -0.28 -9.48 -0.12
CA ALA A 166 0.72 -10.56 -0.13
C ALA A 166 0.90 -11.15 -1.55
N ALA A 167 -0.21 -11.31 -2.27
CA ALA A 167 -0.20 -11.84 -3.61
C ALA A 167 0.46 -10.87 -4.62
N GLN A 168 0.22 -9.57 -4.46
CA GLN A 168 0.87 -8.55 -5.29
C GLN A 168 2.39 -8.54 -5.07
N VAL A 169 2.86 -8.75 -3.83
CA VAL A 169 4.30 -8.91 -3.54
C VAL A 169 4.88 -10.15 -4.26
N GLY A 170 4.14 -11.27 -4.30
CA GLY A 170 4.57 -12.44 -5.06
C GLY A 170 4.66 -12.18 -6.57
N TYR A 171 3.72 -11.44 -7.16
CA TYR A 171 3.79 -11.02 -8.56
C TYR A 171 4.92 -10.04 -8.85
N ASP A 172 5.13 -9.07 -7.98
CA ASP A 172 6.20 -8.10 -8.11
C ASP A 172 7.58 -8.78 -8.08
N ARG A 173 7.70 -9.94 -7.43
CA ARG A 173 8.89 -10.79 -7.44
C ARG A 173 8.96 -11.78 -8.61
N ALA A 174 7.93 -11.85 -9.43
CA ALA A 174 7.71 -12.94 -10.39
C ALA A 174 7.83 -14.34 -9.76
N ALA A 175 7.38 -14.48 -8.50
CA ALA A 175 7.48 -15.72 -7.75
C ALA A 175 6.43 -16.74 -8.18
N PHE A 176 5.20 -16.31 -8.44
CA PHE A 176 4.11 -17.22 -8.76
C PHE A 176 4.16 -17.69 -10.21
N ASP A 177 3.93 -18.98 -10.40
CA ASP A 177 3.79 -19.64 -11.69
C ASP A 177 2.31 -19.94 -12.01
N GLU A 178 2.08 -20.72 -13.06
CA GLU A 178 0.73 -21.11 -13.49
C GLU A 178 0.00 -21.93 -12.41
N ALA A 179 0.70 -22.83 -11.72
CA ALA A 179 0.11 -23.65 -10.67
C ALA A 179 -0.30 -22.82 -9.45
N GLY A 180 0.56 -21.90 -9.01
CA GLY A 180 0.22 -20.95 -7.95
C GLY A 180 -0.96 -20.04 -8.35
N ALA A 181 -1.01 -19.58 -9.60
CA ALA A 181 -2.15 -18.83 -10.12
C ALA A 181 -3.44 -19.65 -10.14
N PHE A 182 -3.37 -20.92 -10.53
CA PHE A 182 -4.52 -21.82 -10.53
C PHE A 182 -5.09 -22.03 -9.11
N ALA A 183 -4.24 -22.31 -8.12
CA ALA A 183 -4.67 -22.50 -6.74
C ALA A 183 -5.35 -21.26 -6.15
N MET A 184 -4.82 -20.06 -6.45
CA MET A 184 -5.45 -18.80 -6.07
C MET A 184 -6.78 -18.57 -6.79
N LEU A 185 -6.90 -18.94 -8.07
CA LEU A 185 -8.12 -18.80 -8.85
C LEU A 185 -9.23 -19.72 -8.31
N GLU A 186 -8.92 -20.98 -8.05
CA GLU A 186 -9.85 -21.95 -7.46
C GLU A 186 -10.37 -21.45 -6.10
N ALA A 187 -9.51 -20.84 -5.29
CA ALA A 187 -9.93 -20.23 -4.03
C ALA A 187 -10.88 -19.05 -4.21
N LEU A 188 -10.71 -18.24 -5.27
CA LEU A 188 -11.63 -17.15 -5.59
C LEU A 188 -12.94 -17.64 -6.18
N ASP A 189 -12.98 -18.77 -6.88
CA ASP A 189 -14.20 -19.35 -7.44
C ASP A 189 -15.23 -19.73 -6.38
N GLY A 190 -14.82 -19.88 -5.12
CA GLY A 190 -15.71 -20.00 -3.97
C GLY A 190 -16.41 -18.71 -3.55
N LEU A 191 -15.98 -17.55 -4.04
CA LEU A 191 -16.60 -16.24 -3.74
C LEU A 191 -17.65 -15.87 -4.78
N ASP A 192 -18.79 -15.32 -4.35
CA ASP A 192 -19.81 -14.81 -5.26
C ASP A 192 -19.26 -13.68 -6.17
N ALA A 193 -19.65 -13.67 -7.44
CA ALA A 193 -19.13 -12.70 -8.41
C ALA A 193 -19.74 -11.29 -8.30
N ASN A 194 -20.90 -11.19 -7.63
CA ASN A 194 -21.70 -9.99 -7.45
C ASN A 194 -21.78 -9.54 -5.99
N ASP A 195 -21.51 -10.40 -5.03
CA ASP A 195 -21.40 -10.05 -3.62
C ASP A 195 -20.35 -10.91 -2.89
N PRO A 196 -19.05 -10.78 -3.25
CA PRO A 196 -18.00 -11.72 -2.84
C PRO A 196 -17.75 -11.85 -1.32
N PHE A 197 -18.33 -10.95 -0.52
CA PHE A 197 -18.20 -10.93 0.94
C PHE A 197 -19.56 -10.80 1.65
N GLY A 198 -20.66 -11.00 0.92
CA GLY A 198 -22.01 -10.93 1.47
C GLY A 198 -22.41 -9.57 2.01
N ILE A 199 -21.92 -8.43 1.48
CA ILE A 199 -22.29 -7.09 1.98
C ILE A 199 -23.78 -6.81 1.73
N VAL A 200 -24.31 -7.21 0.56
CA VAL A 200 -25.73 -7.05 0.23
C VAL A 200 -26.56 -7.96 1.14
N GLU A 201 -26.16 -9.22 1.23
CA GLU A 201 -26.84 -10.20 2.08
C GLU A 201 -26.79 -9.81 3.57
N ALA A 202 -25.69 -9.26 4.03
CA ALA A 202 -25.54 -8.76 5.39
C ALA A 202 -26.39 -7.51 5.66
N THR A 203 -26.64 -6.67 4.65
CA THR A 203 -27.56 -5.53 4.77
C THR A 203 -28.98 -6.03 5.05
N VAL A 204 -29.42 -7.07 4.32
CA VAL A 204 -30.72 -7.73 4.54
C VAL A 204 -30.76 -8.45 5.89
N GLY A 205 -29.70 -9.18 6.24
CA GLY A 205 -29.58 -9.89 7.50
C GLY A 205 -29.62 -8.96 8.72
N GLU A 206 -28.97 -7.79 8.65
CA GLU A 206 -29.03 -6.80 9.72
C GLU A 206 -30.40 -6.11 9.78
N GLN A 207 -31.05 -5.85 8.65
CA GLN A 207 -32.44 -5.36 8.64
C GLN A 207 -33.36 -6.32 9.42
N GLU A 208 -33.33 -7.62 9.08
CA GLU A 208 -34.12 -8.66 9.75
C GLU A 208 -33.81 -8.70 11.25
N LEU A 209 -32.52 -8.74 11.59
CA LEU A 209 -32.03 -8.77 12.98
C LEU A 209 -32.54 -7.57 13.79
N VAL A 210 -32.49 -6.38 13.20
CA VAL A 210 -32.85 -5.12 13.86
C VAL A 210 -34.36 -5.00 14.02
N VAL A 211 -35.16 -5.41 13.01
CA VAL A 211 -36.62 -5.42 13.08
C VAL A 211 -37.12 -6.41 14.13
N ASP A 212 -36.60 -7.64 14.12
CA ASP A 212 -36.96 -8.67 15.09
C ASP A 212 -36.58 -8.24 16.51
N TRP A 213 -35.34 -7.76 16.70
CA TRP A 213 -34.86 -7.27 17.99
C TRP A 213 -35.71 -6.10 18.50
N MET A 214 -36.05 -5.13 17.66
CA MET A 214 -36.88 -4.01 18.07
C MET A 214 -38.28 -4.47 18.49
N THR A 215 -38.89 -5.36 17.72
CA THR A 215 -40.24 -5.87 17.99
C THR A 215 -40.28 -6.63 19.32
N ASP A 216 -39.28 -7.48 19.58
CA ASP A 216 -39.22 -8.27 20.80
C ASP A 216 -38.80 -7.44 22.03
N ARG A 217 -37.76 -6.60 21.89
CA ARG A 217 -37.18 -5.84 23.00
C ARG A 217 -38.09 -4.72 23.48
N PHE A 218 -38.85 -4.11 22.57
CA PHE A 218 -39.65 -2.91 22.82
C PHE A 218 -41.16 -3.13 22.70
N ALA A 219 -41.59 -4.39 22.88
CA ALA A 219 -42.98 -4.82 22.75
C ALA A 219 -43.96 -4.02 23.65
N THR A 220 -43.50 -3.48 24.78
CA THR A 220 -44.34 -2.70 25.70
C THR A 220 -43.85 -1.26 25.89
N PRO A 221 -44.74 -0.31 26.26
CA PRO A 221 -44.34 1.06 26.58
C PRO A 221 -43.29 1.16 27.70
N ALA A 222 -43.33 0.26 28.69
CA ALA A 222 -42.36 0.23 29.77
C ALA A 222 -40.96 -0.15 29.28
N ASP A 223 -40.87 -1.10 28.35
CA ASP A 223 -39.59 -1.51 27.76
C ASP A 223 -39.00 -0.39 26.90
N ARG A 224 -39.82 0.34 26.14
CA ARG A 224 -39.40 1.53 25.37
C ARG A 224 -38.84 2.63 26.26
N GLN A 225 -39.47 2.88 27.40
CA GLN A 225 -38.97 3.85 28.36
C GLN A 225 -37.63 3.43 28.97
N MET A 226 -37.42 2.13 29.20
CA MET A 226 -36.20 1.61 29.81
C MET A 226 -35.04 1.52 28.81
N GLY A 227 -35.28 1.01 27.60
CA GLY A 227 -34.21 0.85 26.60
C GLY A 227 -33.81 2.16 25.90
N LEU A 228 -34.42 3.30 26.23
CA LEU A 228 -33.88 4.62 25.90
C LEU A 228 -32.45 4.82 26.42
N ALA A 229 -32.17 4.33 27.63
CA ALA A 229 -30.83 4.37 28.20
C ALA A 229 -29.87 3.41 27.48
N GLU A 230 -30.40 2.34 26.89
CA GLU A 230 -29.62 1.34 26.14
C GLU A 230 -29.27 1.83 24.74
N LEU A 231 -30.04 2.76 24.16
CA LEU A 231 -29.73 3.42 22.88
C LEU A 231 -28.82 4.65 23.04
N GLU A 232 -28.33 4.94 24.24
CA GLU A 232 -27.49 6.13 24.51
C GLU A 232 -26.21 6.14 23.65
N TRP A 233 -25.66 4.97 23.29
CA TRP A 233 -24.48 4.85 22.44
C TRP A 233 -24.68 5.29 20.98
N LEU A 234 -25.93 5.40 20.52
CA LEU A 234 -26.25 5.95 19.20
C LEU A 234 -26.23 7.49 19.17
N GLU A 235 -25.99 8.13 20.32
CA GLU A 235 -26.04 9.58 20.51
C GLU A 235 -27.27 10.26 19.86
N PRO A 236 -28.49 9.69 19.97
CA PRO A 236 -29.65 10.33 19.37
C PRO A 236 -29.86 11.70 20.01
N ASN A 237 -30.35 12.67 19.23
CA ASN A 237 -30.67 13.97 19.80
C ASN A 237 -31.74 13.81 20.90
N LEU A 238 -31.73 14.71 21.89
CA LEU A 238 -32.63 14.62 23.05
C LEU A 238 -34.11 14.58 22.67
N GLN A 239 -34.50 15.19 21.54
CA GLN A 239 -35.89 15.19 21.08
C GLN A 239 -36.33 13.79 20.63
N ASP A 240 -35.47 13.06 19.92
CA ASP A 240 -35.74 11.69 19.48
C ASP A 240 -35.84 10.74 20.66
N GLN A 241 -34.95 10.90 21.65
CA GLN A 241 -35.03 10.16 22.90
C GLN A 241 -36.38 10.35 23.60
N LEU A 242 -36.80 11.61 23.78
CA LEU A 242 -38.07 11.91 24.43
C LEU A 242 -39.27 11.38 23.64
N ARG A 243 -39.23 11.44 22.31
CA ARG A 243 -40.31 10.95 21.45
C ARG A 243 -40.44 9.43 21.53
N PHE A 244 -39.32 8.69 21.48
CA PHE A 244 -39.33 7.23 21.52
C PHE A 244 -39.99 6.67 22.79
N GLY A 245 -39.67 7.24 23.96
CA GLY A 245 -40.19 6.78 25.25
C GLY A 245 -41.68 6.99 25.46
N VAL A 246 -42.34 7.82 24.64
CA VAL A 246 -43.78 8.11 24.74
C VAL A 246 -44.59 7.59 23.54
N MET A 247 -43.97 6.84 22.63
CA MET A 247 -44.65 6.25 21.48
C MET A 247 -45.73 5.26 21.91
N THR A 248 -46.90 5.37 21.29
CA THR A 248 -47.93 4.33 21.37
C THR A 248 -47.44 3.07 20.65
N ASP A 249 -48.09 1.92 20.89
CA ASP A 249 -47.72 0.68 20.20
C ASP A 249 -47.94 0.80 18.67
N GLU A 250 -48.97 1.54 18.25
CA GLU A 250 -49.24 1.81 16.83
C GLU A 250 -48.16 2.72 16.21
N ASP A 251 -47.75 3.79 16.91
CA ASP A 251 -46.67 4.66 16.44
C ASP A 251 -45.33 3.91 16.33
N PHE A 252 -45.03 3.06 17.31
CA PHE A 252 -43.80 2.27 17.32
C PHE A 252 -43.79 1.25 16.17
N ALA A 253 -44.88 0.51 15.98
CA ALA A 253 -45.00 -0.43 14.85
C ALA A 253 -44.85 0.30 13.50
N ALA A 254 -45.46 1.48 13.35
CA ALA A 254 -45.31 2.28 12.14
C ALA A 254 -43.87 2.75 11.89
N GLU A 255 -43.11 3.06 12.94
CA GLU A 255 -41.69 3.44 12.84
C GLU A 255 -40.80 2.24 12.45
N VAL A 256 -41.07 1.05 13.00
CA VAL A 256 -40.39 -0.20 12.61
C VAL A 256 -40.68 -0.55 11.15
N ASP A 257 -41.95 -0.47 10.71
CA ASP A 257 -42.35 -0.70 9.31
C ASP A 257 -41.69 0.29 8.34
N GLN A 258 -41.47 1.53 8.76
CA GLN A 258 -40.79 2.55 7.94
C GLN A 258 -39.28 2.28 7.83
N TYR A 259 -38.64 1.86 8.93
CA TYR A 259 -37.25 1.41 8.92
C TYR A 259 -37.07 0.20 8.00
N ASP A 260 -37.91 -0.82 8.15
CA ASP A 260 -37.90 -2.03 7.32
C ASP A 260 -38.04 -1.68 5.83
N ARG A 261 -38.97 -0.80 5.49
CA ARG A 261 -39.15 -0.32 4.12
C ARG A 261 -37.90 0.40 3.58
N MET A 262 -37.29 1.27 4.38
CA MET A 262 -36.08 2.00 3.97
C MET A 262 -34.95 1.01 3.65
N MET A 263 -34.69 0.06 4.55
CA MET A 263 -33.63 -0.93 4.38
C MET A 263 -33.92 -1.87 3.19
N GLY A 264 -35.18 -2.23 2.97
CA GLY A 264 -35.60 -2.96 1.77
C GLY A 264 -35.26 -2.21 0.48
N GLN A 265 -35.47 -0.88 0.44
CA GLN A 265 -35.07 -0.06 -0.71
C GLN A 265 -33.55 0.08 -0.85
N VAL A 266 -32.80 0.10 0.25
CA VAL A 266 -31.33 0.06 0.20
C VAL A 266 -30.86 -1.26 -0.43
N ALA A 267 -31.42 -2.39 0.01
CA ALA A 267 -31.12 -3.70 -0.55
C ALA A 267 -31.48 -3.79 -2.05
N GLU A 268 -32.66 -3.27 -2.46
CA GLU A 268 -33.04 -3.16 -3.87
C GLU A 268 -32.05 -2.32 -4.68
N ALA A 269 -31.60 -1.18 -4.15
CA ALA A 269 -30.64 -0.32 -4.82
C ALA A 269 -29.28 -1.02 -5.01
N PHE A 270 -28.86 -1.90 -4.10
CA PHE A 270 -27.62 -2.67 -4.21
C PHE A 270 -27.65 -3.69 -5.36
N LEU A 271 -28.86 -4.12 -5.78
CA LEU A 271 -29.06 -5.04 -6.90
C LEU A 271 -29.09 -4.34 -8.26
N ILE A 272 -29.07 -3.00 -8.30
CA ILE A 272 -29.03 -2.24 -9.56
C ILE A 272 -27.64 -2.36 -10.19
N GLU A 273 -27.57 -2.86 -11.43
CA GLU A 273 -26.31 -3.03 -12.17
C GLU A 273 -25.62 -1.70 -12.53
N ASP A 274 -26.39 -0.65 -12.82
CA ASP A 274 -25.85 0.68 -13.12
C ASP A 274 -25.47 1.40 -11.82
N GLU A 275 -24.16 1.48 -11.55
CA GLU A 275 -23.62 2.08 -10.33
C GLU A 275 -24.00 3.55 -10.13
N THR A 276 -24.20 4.31 -11.21
CA THR A 276 -24.58 5.72 -11.12
C THR A 276 -26.05 5.84 -10.69
N VAL A 277 -26.92 4.98 -11.23
CA VAL A 277 -28.33 4.92 -10.86
C VAL A 277 -28.48 4.42 -9.42
N ALA A 278 -27.78 3.35 -9.05
CA ALA A 278 -27.77 2.79 -7.71
C ALA A 278 -27.35 3.84 -6.67
N ARG A 279 -26.20 4.50 -6.90
CA ARG A 279 -25.69 5.57 -6.03
C ARG A 279 -26.70 6.70 -5.86
N LYS A 280 -27.28 7.19 -6.95
CA LYS A 280 -28.24 8.28 -6.89
C LYS A 280 -29.51 7.90 -6.10
N MET A 281 -29.97 6.65 -6.25
CA MET A 281 -31.08 6.13 -5.46
C MET A 281 -30.72 6.10 -3.97
N LEU A 282 -29.53 5.61 -3.61
CA LEU A 282 -29.05 5.58 -2.23
C LEU A 282 -28.86 6.98 -1.63
N GLU A 283 -28.36 7.95 -2.41
CA GLU A 283 -28.28 9.35 -2.01
C GLU A 283 -29.67 9.93 -1.72
N THR A 284 -30.67 9.56 -2.52
CA THR A 284 -32.06 9.97 -2.31
C THR A 284 -32.63 9.35 -1.05
N ILE A 285 -32.45 8.05 -0.84
CA ILE A 285 -32.89 7.34 0.37
C ILE A 285 -32.23 7.93 1.61
N ALA A 286 -30.92 8.19 1.57
CA ALA A 286 -30.17 8.77 2.68
C ALA A 286 -30.68 10.18 3.03
N ALA A 287 -30.90 11.04 2.02
CA ALA A 287 -31.43 12.38 2.23
C ALA A 287 -32.86 12.37 2.78
N GLU A 288 -33.70 11.46 2.31
CA GLU A 288 -35.06 11.26 2.83
C GLU A 288 -35.04 10.75 4.28
N ALA A 289 -34.17 9.79 4.62
CA ALA A 289 -34.00 9.28 5.98
C ALA A 289 -33.49 10.37 6.95
N GLU A 290 -32.50 11.17 6.53
CA GLU A 290 -32.01 12.32 7.31
C GLU A 290 -33.12 13.36 7.54
N GLY A 291 -33.96 13.59 6.53
CA GLY A 291 -35.15 14.43 6.61
C GLY A 291 -36.30 13.85 7.45
N GLY A 292 -36.19 12.60 7.92
CA GLY A 292 -37.22 11.90 8.68
C GLY A 292 -38.36 11.30 7.83
N GLY A 293 -38.17 11.17 6.51
CA GLY A 293 -39.14 10.57 5.58
C GLY A 293 -39.44 9.09 5.83
N TYR A 294 -38.52 8.39 6.51
CA TYR A 294 -38.66 6.99 6.95
C TYR A 294 -38.78 6.87 8.48
N GLY A 295 -39.20 7.95 9.14
CA GLY A 295 -39.34 7.96 10.60
C GLY A 295 -38.03 8.24 11.33
N MET A 296 -38.16 8.33 12.65
CA MET A 296 -37.06 8.56 13.58
C MET A 296 -36.12 7.36 13.69
N LEU A 297 -36.64 6.13 13.66
CA LEU A 297 -35.79 4.93 13.75
C LEU A 297 -34.82 4.81 12.58
N ALA A 298 -35.29 5.02 11.35
CA ALA A 298 -34.43 5.10 10.17
C ALA A 298 -33.36 6.19 10.31
N ARG A 299 -33.71 7.37 10.80
CA ARG A 299 -32.74 8.46 10.97
C ARG A 299 -31.64 8.13 11.98
N VAL A 300 -31.95 7.40 13.05
CA VAL A 300 -31.01 7.08 14.13
C VAL A 300 -30.18 5.83 13.81
N LEU A 301 -30.78 4.83 13.18
CA LEU A 301 -30.19 3.50 13.02
C LEU A 301 -29.61 3.24 11.64
N ALA A 302 -30.02 3.97 10.61
CA ALA A 302 -29.50 3.74 9.27
C ALA A 302 -28.00 4.05 9.20
N ALA A 303 -27.21 3.04 8.85
CA ALA A 303 -25.85 3.27 8.39
C ALA A 303 -25.86 4.09 7.10
N ASP A 304 -24.77 4.80 6.80
CA ASP A 304 -24.59 5.53 5.55
C ASP A 304 -24.64 4.55 4.36
N PRO A 305 -25.76 4.50 3.61
CA PRO A 305 -26.00 3.45 2.63
C PRO A 305 -25.17 3.67 1.35
N VAL A 306 -24.78 4.93 1.07
CA VAL A 306 -23.88 5.27 -0.04
C VAL A 306 -22.48 4.74 0.25
N ARG A 307 -21.97 4.95 1.46
CA ARG A 307 -20.64 4.46 1.84
C ARG A 307 -20.57 2.93 1.87
N LEU A 308 -21.64 2.25 2.31
CA LEU A 308 -21.71 0.79 2.27
C LEU A 308 -21.71 0.27 0.83
N TYR A 309 -22.47 0.91 -0.06
CA TYR A 309 -22.48 0.57 -1.48
C TYR A 309 -21.11 0.75 -2.13
N ASP A 310 -20.39 1.83 -1.81
CA ASP A 310 -19.02 2.06 -2.28
C ASP A 310 -18.08 0.91 -1.89
N ARG A 311 -18.23 0.39 -0.67
CA ARG A 311 -17.46 -0.79 -0.23
C ARG A 311 -17.83 -2.04 -0.99
N ALA A 312 -19.11 -2.25 -1.31
CA ALA A 312 -19.54 -3.37 -2.14
C ALA A 312 -18.96 -3.27 -3.56
N VAL A 313 -18.98 -2.08 -4.17
CA VAL A 313 -18.38 -1.83 -5.49
C VAL A 313 -16.87 -2.07 -5.47
N ASP A 314 -16.16 -1.53 -4.47
CA ASP A 314 -14.72 -1.75 -4.28
C ASP A 314 -14.39 -3.25 -4.20
N ALA A 315 -15.14 -3.99 -3.37
CA ALA A 315 -14.98 -5.43 -3.18
C ALA A 315 -15.17 -6.21 -4.49
N ARG A 316 -16.26 -5.97 -5.22
CA ARG A 316 -16.55 -6.61 -6.52
C ARG A 316 -15.45 -6.32 -7.54
N THR A 317 -15.04 -5.07 -7.62
CA THR A 317 -14.01 -4.61 -8.55
C THR A 317 -12.68 -5.29 -8.26
N ALA A 318 -12.28 -5.37 -6.99
CA ALA A 318 -11.03 -5.99 -6.58
C ALA A 318 -11.00 -7.50 -6.89
N VAL A 319 -12.07 -8.24 -6.55
CA VAL A 319 -12.16 -9.69 -6.84
C VAL A 319 -12.16 -9.97 -8.34
N ARG A 320 -12.94 -9.19 -9.13
CA ARG A 320 -12.97 -9.33 -10.60
C ARG A 320 -11.60 -9.05 -11.23
N ALA A 321 -10.97 -7.93 -10.87
CA ALA A 321 -9.64 -7.58 -11.37
C ALA A 321 -8.60 -8.66 -11.04
N ARG A 322 -8.72 -9.28 -9.86
CA ARG A 322 -7.84 -10.39 -9.47
C ARG A 322 -8.13 -11.67 -10.26
N ARG A 323 -9.40 -12.07 -10.43
CA ARG A 323 -9.78 -13.22 -11.28
C ARG A 323 -9.26 -13.05 -12.69
N ASP A 324 -9.52 -11.90 -13.34
CA ASP A 324 -9.08 -11.62 -14.71
C ASP A 324 -7.55 -11.77 -14.84
N LYS A 325 -6.81 -11.25 -13.85
CA LYS A 325 -5.35 -11.37 -13.80
C LYS A 325 -4.90 -12.83 -13.68
N LEU A 326 -5.52 -13.60 -12.77
CA LEU A 326 -5.19 -15.02 -12.55
C LEU A 326 -5.55 -15.87 -13.78
N GLU A 327 -6.71 -15.65 -14.40
CA GLU A 327 -7.10 -16.32 -15.65
C GLU A 327 -6.10 -16.06 -16.77
N ALA A 328 -5.60 -14.82 -16.89
CA ALA A 328 -4.57 -14.50 -17.88
C ALA A 328 -3.25 -15.26 -17.64
N PHE A 329 -2.87 -15.50 -16.38
CA PHE A 329 -1.73 -16.36 -16.04
C PHE A 329 -1.98 -17.83 -16.36
N VAL A 330 -3.12 -18.37 -15.92
CA VAL A 330 -3.50 -19.78 -16.14
C VAL A 330 -3.59 -20.08 -17.64
N ARG A 331 -4.08 -19.14 -18.46
CA ARG A 331 -4.13 -19.29 -19.92
C ARG A 331 -2.78 -19.04 -20.61
N GLY A 332 -1.73 -18.70 -19.87
CA GLY A 332 -0.40 -18.35 -20.42
C GLY A 332 -0.37 -17.07 -21.26
N ILE A 333 -1.43 -16.24 -21.20
CA ILE A 333 -1.53 -14.96 -21.91
C ILE A 333 -0.56 -13.94 -21.27
N ARG A 334 -0.41 -14.00 -19.95
CA ARG A 334 0.48 -13.17 -19.14
C ARG A 334 1.49 -14.07 -18.43
N LYS A 335 2.76 -13.69 -18.38
CA LYS A 335 3.81 -14.40 -17.62
C LYS A 335 4.18 -13.63 -16.38
N SER A 336 4.58 -14.33 -15.31
CA SER A 336 4.91 -13.67 -14.03
C SER A 336 6.02 -12.64 -14.17
N ALA A 337 6.96 -12.89 -15.08
CA ALA A 337 8.01 -11.95 -15.46
C ALA A 337 7.51 -10.62 -16.02
N ASP A 338 6.32 -10.57 -16.63
CA ASP A 338 5.72 -9.36 -17.20
C ASP A 338 5.24 -8.40 -16.08
N ASP A 339 4.94 -8.95 -14.90
CA ASP A 339 4.44 -8.21 -13.73
C ASP A 339 5.50 -7.86 -12.71
N ALA A 340 6.67 -8.50 -12.82
CA ALA A 340 7.77 -8.25 -11.92
C ALA A 340 8.12 -6.76 -11.88
N ASN A 341 8.27 -6.27 -10.67
CA ASN A 341 8.56 -4.88 -10.39
C ASN A 341 10.07 -4.73 -10.10
N ALA A 342 10.76 -3.96 -10.93
CA ALA A 342 12.18 -3.66 -10.75
C ALA A 342 12.56 -3.15 -9.36
N ALA A 343 11.62 -2.49 -8.65
CA ALA A 343 11.85 -1.95 -7.32
C ALA A 343 12.34 -3.01 -6.31
N PHE A 344 11.87 -4.25 -6.42
CA PHE A 344 12.31 -5.35 -5.53
C PHE A 344 13.74 -5.79 -5.81
N ASP A 345 14.13 -5.89 -7.08
CA ASP A 345 15.51 -6.17 -7.47
C ASP A 345 16.43 -5.06 -6.97
N TYR A 346 16.01 -3.81 -7.08
CA TYR A 346 16.78 -2.68 -6.57
C TYR A 346 16.86 -2.65 -5.05
N ALA A 347 15.77 -2.92 -4.32
CA ALA A 347 15.80 -3.01 -2.87
C ALA A 347 16.79 -4.08 -2.40
N ALA A 348 16.80 -5.25 -3.04
CA ALA A 348 17.77 -6.31 -2.73
C ALA A 348 19.22 -5.87 -2.98
N ALA A 349 19.51 -5.18 -4.09
CA ALA A 349 20.84 -4.60 -4.32
C ALA A 349 21.24 -3.60 -3.23
N ILE A 350 20.31 -2.77 -2.77
CA ILE A 350 20.52 -1.78 -1.71
C ILE A 350 20.82 -2.47 -0.37
N GLU A 351 20.12 -3.55 -0.04
CA GLU A 351 20.40 -4.33 1.17
C GLU A 351 21.80 -4.95 1.14
N ILE A 352 22.23 -5.52 0.00
CA ILE A 352 23.59 -6.05 -0.14
C ILE A 352 24.62 -4.93 0.08
N LEU A 353 24.40 -3.76 -0.52
CA LEU A 353 25.28 -2.59 -0.35
C LEU A 353 25.37 -2.13 1.12
N ARG A 354 24.27 -2.21 1.89
CA ARG A 354 24.23 -1.83 3.31
C ARG A 354 25.09 -2.73 4.20
N THR A 355 25.41 -3.94 3.76
CA THR A 355 26.29 -4.86 4.51
C THR A 355 27.76 -4.45 4.48
N VAL A 356 28.16 -3.56 3.56
CA VAL A 356 29.54 -3.10 3.41
C VAL A 356 29.81 -1.91 4.32
N PRO A 357 30.84 -1.98 5.19
CA PRO A 357 31.27 -0.84 6.00
C PRO A 357 31.59 0.40 5.15
N ALA A 358 31.17 1.58 5.60
CA ALA A 358 31.37 2.83 4.87
C ALA A 358 32.85 3.15 4.58
N ALA A 359 33.77 2.69 5.45
CA ALA A 359 35.21 2.86 5.25
C ALA A 359 35.73 2.03 4.07
N GLU A 360 35.29 0.76 3.96
CA GLU A 360 35.66 -0.12 2.84
C GLU A 360 35.09 0.42 1.52
N PHE A 361 33.83 0.89 1.53
CA PHE A 361 33.21 1.46 0.34
C PHE A 361 33.84 2.79 -0.09
N ALA A 362 34.53 3.52 0.80
CA ALA A 362 35.19 4.77 0.45
C ALA A 362 36.29 4.59 -0.61
N ALA A 363 36.99 3.45 -0.62
CA ALA A 363 37.97 3.12 -1.65
C ALA A 363 37.29 2.95 -3.04
N VAL A 364 36.11 2.33 -3.07
CA VAL A 364 35.29 2.19 -4.28
C VAL A 364 34.82 3.55 -4.80
N VAL A 365 34.38 4.44 -3.90
CA VAL A 365 33.96 5.81 -4.24
C VAL A 365 35.13 6.62 -4.83
N ALA A 366 36.29 6.62 -4.17
CA ALA A 366 37.48 7.33 -4.65
C ALA A 366 37.89 6.85 -6.05
N TYR A 367 37.86 5.53 -6.27
CA TYR A 367 38.14 4.94 -7.57
C TYR A 367 37.07 5.29 -8.62
N ALA A 368 35.79 5.29 -8.28
CA ALA A 368 34.72 5.72 -9.20
C ALA A 368 34.91 7.17 -9.68
N ASN A 369 35.37 8.05 -8.77
CA ASN A 369 35.51 9.48 -9.04
C ASN A 369 36.76 9.86 -9.84
N GLY A 370 37.77 8.98 -9.90
CA GLY A 370 39.06 9.32 -10.52
C GLY A 370 40.17 9.67 -9.52
N ASP A 371 39.91 9.60 -8.21
CA ASP A 371 40.78 10.11 -7.16
C ASP A 371 41.96 9.17 -6.80
N GLY A 372 42.27 8.19 -7.67
CA GLY A 372 43.35 7.23 -7.49
C GLY A 372 43.18 5.94 -8.30
N PRO A 373 44.16 5.02 -8.21
CA PRO A 373 44.05 3.65 -8.71
C PRO A 373 43.15 2.78 -7.81
N LEU A 374 42.68 1.64 -8.34
CA LEU A 374 41.93 0.66 -7.56
C LEU A 374 42.87 -0.03 -6.56
N THR A 375 42.62 0.13 -5.27
CA THR A 375 43.35 -0.59 -4.22
C THR A 375 42.91 -2.05 -4.15
N ASP A 376 43.72 -2.93 -3.53
CA ASP A 376 43.35 -4.34 -3.33
C ASP A 376 42.06 -4.48 -2.51
N GLU A 377 41.89 -3.64 -1.48
CA GLU A 377 40.66 -3.55 -0.68
C GLU A 377 39.44 -3.15 -1.53
N GLY A 378 39.60 -2.17 -2.41
CA GLY A 378 38.55 -1.75 -3.35
C GLY A 378 38.19 -2.86 -4.32
N ARG A 379 39.18 -3.60 -4.85
CA ARG A 379 38.96 -4.75 -5.73
C ARG A 379 38.18 -5.85 -5.03
N HIS A 380 38.61 -6.24 -3.83
CA HIS A 380 37.91 -7.25 -3.04
C HIS A 380 36.47 -6.84 -2.71
N THR A 381 36.26 -5.55 -2.41
CA THR A 381 34.92 -4.99 -2.17
C THR A 381 34.04 -5.06 -3.42
N LEU A 382 34.57 -4.73 -4.61
CA LEU A 382 33.84 -4.84 -5.88
C LEU A 382 33.45 -6.30 -6.19
N GLU A 383 34.37 -7.24 -5.98
CA GLU A 383 34.11 -8.67 -6.19
C GLU A 383 33.00 -9.19 -5.26
N ARG A 384 33.03 -8.81 -3.97
CA ARG A 384 31.99 -9.17 -3.00
C ARG A 384 30.62 -8.56 -3.34
N LEU A 385 30.59 -7.44 -4.06
CA LEU A 385 29.36 -6.75 -4.47
C LEU A 385 28.83 -7.20 -5.83
N GLY A 386 29.36 -8.29 -6.42
CA GLY A 386 28.88 -8.84 -7.70
C GLY A 386 27.38 -9.15 -7.70
N ASP A 387 26.85 -9.72 -6.61
CA ASP A 387 25.42 -10.04 -6.50
C ASP A 387 24.53 -8.79 -6.56
N ALA A 388 24.97 -7.66 -5.98
CA ALA A 388 24.24 -6.40 -6.06
C ALA A 388 24.15 -5.90 -7.51
N ILE A 389 25.21 -6.07 -8.30
CA ILE A 389 25.23 -5.75 -9.73
C ILE A 389 24.24 -6.63 -10.50
N ASP A 390 24.19 -7.93 -10.19
CA ASP A 390 23.25 -8.85 -10.85
C ASP A 390 21.79 -8.52 -10.53
N HIS A 391 21.50 -8.12 -9.29
CA HIS A 391 20.19 -7.55 -8.93
C HIS A 391 19.88 -6.27 -9.73
N LEU A 392 20.81 -5.32 -9.81
CA LEU A 392 20.62 -4.10 -10.62
C LEU A 392 20.36 -4.44 -12.09
N ARG A 393 21.10 -5.41 -12.66
CA ARG A 393 20.88 -5.87 -14.04
C ARG A 393 19.46 -6.39 -14.23
N ARG A 394 19.02 -7.36 -13.42
CA ARG A 394 17.66 -7.91 -13.51
C ARG A 394 16.59 -6.82 -13.36
N GLY A 395 16.78 -5.89 -12.41
CA GLY A 395 15.89 -4.75 -12.22
C GLY A 395 15.74 -3.92 -13.48
N THR A 396 16.84 -3.62 -14.18
CA THR A 396 16.81 -2.81 -15.42
C THR A 396 16.21 -3.52 -16.63
N GLU A 397 16.20 -4.85 -16.62
CA GLU A 397 15.56 -5.70 -17.63
C GLU A 397 14.04 -5.77 -17.47
N ARG A 398 13.51 -5.49 -16.27
CA ARG A 398 12.05 -5.43 -16.04
C ARG A 398 11.43 -4.25 -16.79
N ALA A 399 10.24 -4.48 -17.35
CA ALA A 399 9.47 -3.45 -18.03
C ALA A 399 8.84 -2.47 -17.03
N ARG A 400 8.31 -2.99 -15.92
CA ARG A 400 7.66 -2.22 -14.85
C ARG A 400 8.65 -1.89 -13.74
N CYS A 401 8.60 -0.64 -13.29
CA CYS A 401 9.26 -0.19 -12.07
C CYS A 401 8.33 0.77 -11.35
N ASP A 402 7.81 0.32 -10.22
CA ASP A 402 7.01 1.12 -9.31
C ASP A 402 7.78 1.21 -7.99
N LEU A 403 8.54 2.31 -7.83
CA LEU A 403 9.32 2.58 -6.63
C LEU A 403 8.45 3.03 -5.45
N SER A 404 7.16 3.26 -5.68
CA SER A 404 6.25 3.66 -4.61
C SER A 404 6.10 2.58 -3.54
N VAL A 405 6.27 1.31 -3.93
CA VAL A 405 6.25 0.17 -3.01
C VAL A 405 7.34 0.26 -1.94
N LEU A 406 8.47 0.91 -2.24
CA LEU A 406 9.59 1.09 -1.31
C LEU A 406 9.41 2.30 -0.37
N ARG A 407 8.25 2.98 -0.42
CA ARG A 407 7.93 4.14 0.42
C ARG A 407 6.91 3.70 1.47
N PRO A 408 7.32 3.47 2.73
CA PRO A 408 6.37 3.13 3.78
C PRO A 408 5.40 4.31 3.98
N GLY A 409 4.12 4.07 3.72
CA GLY A 409 3.08 5.11 3.71
C GLY A 409 3.09 5.94 2.42
N HIS A 410 1.91 6.35 1.94
CA HIS A 410 1.75 7.12 0.69
C HIS A 410 2.24 8.57 0.74
N ARG A 411 3.17 8.90 1.65
CA ARG A 411 3.71 10.26 1.74
C ARG A 411 4.92 10.34 0.81
N PRO A 412 4.89 11.19 -0.23
CA PRO A 412 6.10 11.45 -0.99
C PRO A 412 7.08 12.19 -0.08
N HIS A 413 8.06 11.44 0.42
CA HIS A 413 9.21 12.00 1.09
C HIS A 413 10.00 12.82 0.08
N LEU A 414 10.55 13.96 0.50
CA LEU A 414 11.46 14.73 -0.35
C LEU A 414 12.62 13.85 -0.83
N VAL A 415 13.13 13.01 0.07
CA VAL A 415 14.17 12.04 -0.19
C VAL A 415 13.74 10.68 0.38
N PRO A 416 13.13 9.80 -0.43
CA PRO A 416 12.84 8.44 -0.01
C PRO A 416 14.10 7.68 0.41
N ALA A 417 13.95 6.71 1.33
CA ALA A 417 15.09 5.96 1.88
C ALA A 417 15.89 5.18 0.82
N TYR A 418 15.24 4.70 -0.25
CA TYR A 418 15.94 3.97 -1.32
C TYR A 418 16.86 4.86 -2.16
N VAL A 419 16.64 6.18 -2.22
CA VAL A 419 17.44 7.07 -3.08
C VAL A 419 18.92 7.04 -2.71
N ALA A 420 19.26 6.85 -1.41
CA ALA A 420 20.65 6.67 -0.94
C ALA A 420 21.27 5.40 -1.47
N GLY A 421 20.52 4.32 -1.36
CA GLY A 421 20.93 3.03 -1.88
C GLY A 421 21.15 3.10 -3.39
N MET A 422 20.26 3.76 -4.13
CA MET A 422 20.39 3.93 -5.58
C MET A 422 21.61 4.73 -5.99
N GLN A 423 21.88 5.85 -5.32
CA GLN A 423 23.08 6.64 -5.59
C GLN A 423 24.36 5.81 -5.32
N THR A 424 24.37 5.06 -4.23
CA THR A 424 25.47 4.14 -3.88
C THR A 424 25.63 3.04 -4.93
N ALA A 425 24.53 2.48 -5.42
CA ALA A 425 24.51 1.48 -6.48
C ALA A 425 25.06 2.04 -7.81
N ILE A 426 24.72 3.28 -8.17
CA ILE A 426 25.27 3.95 -9.35
C ILE A 426 26.79 4.15 -9.22
N VAL A 427 27.28 4.55 -8.04
CA VAL A 427 28.72 4.66 -7.77
C VAL A 427 29.42 3.30 -7.91
N LEU A 428 28.82 2.21 -7.37
CA LEU A 428 29.31 0.84 -7.56
C LEU A 428 29.43 0.50 -9.05
N LEU A 429 28.40 0.77 -9.85
CA LEU A 429 28.41 0.49 -11.30
C LEU A 429 29.48 1.30 -12.04
N HIS A 430 29.73 2.55 -11.64
CA HIS A 430 30.79 3.37 -12.23
C HIS A 430 32.20 2.88 -11.86
N ALA A 431 32.41 2.46 -10.61
CA ALA A 431 33.66 1.85 -10.17
C ALA A 431 33.92 0.54 -10.92
N ASP A 432 32.95 -0.38 -10.96
CA ASP A 432 33.13 -1.67 -11.64
C ASP A 432 33.30 -1.50 -13.15
N ARG A 433 32.58 -0.57 -13.78
CA ARG A 433 32.82 -0.19 -15.17
C ARG A 433 34.27 0.26 -15.39
N ARG A 434 34.83 1.10 -14.51
CA ARG A 434 36.21 1.57 -14.64
C ARG A 434 37.21 0.42 -14.48
N ARG A 435 36.95 -0.50 -13.55
CA ARG A 435 37.76 -1.71 -13.38
C ARG A 435 37.76 -2.55 -14.66
N CYS A 436 36.59 -2.81 -15.23
CA CYS A 436 36.47 -3.56 -16.49
C CYS A 436 37.17 -2.86 -17.67
N ASP A 437 37.13 -1.54 -17.70
CA ASP A 437 37.84 -0.72 -18.70
C ASP A 437 39.37 -0.86 -18.55
N ASP A 438 39.88 -0.77 -17.32
CA ASP A 438 41.30 -1.01 -16.99
C ASP A 438 41.73 -2.46 -17.32
N ASP A 439 40.83 -3.43 -17.15
CA ASP A 439 41.03 -4.85 -17.48
C ASP A 439 40.86 -5.15 -19.01
N GLY A 440 40.41 -4.18 -19.81
CA GLY A 440 40.17 -4.33 -21.24
C GLY A 440 38.89 -5.11 -21.62
N ASP A 441 37.97 -5.31 -20.68
CA ASP A 441 36.68 -5.98 -20.89
C ASP A 441 35.60 -4.99 -21.35
N GLY A 442 35.59 -4.72 -22.66
CA GLY A 442 34.59 -3.82 -23.26
C GLY A 442 33.15 -4.31 -23.10
N VAL A 443 32.91 -5.63 -23.03
CA VAL A 443 31.55 -6.19 -22.91
C VAL A 443 30.99 -5.88 -21.53
N ALA A 444 31.77 -6.08 -20.48
CA ALA A 444 31.37 -5.68 -19.14
C ALA A 444 31.21 -4.16 -19.01
N VAL A 445 32.06 -3.36 -19.66
CA VAL A 445 31.85 -1.89 -19.75
C VAL A 445 30.49 -1.56 -20.36
N ALA A 446 30.13 -2.19 -21.49
CA ALA A 446 28.84 -1.99 -22.15
C ALA A 446 27.67 -2.35 -21.22
N ASP A 447 27.76 -3.50 -20.54
CA ASP A 447 26.76 -3.96 -19.61
C ASP A 447 26.54 -2.97 -18.46
N ARG A 448 27.60 -2.51 -17.77
CA ARG A 448 27.46 -1.54 -16.67
C ARG A 448 26.85 -0.22 -17.11
N LEU A 449 27.23 0.28 -18.29
CA LEU A 449 26.65 1.49 -18.85
C LEU A 449 25.16 1.31 -19.20
N ALA A 450 24.78 0.14 -19.71
CA ALA A 450 23.38 -0.19 -19.97
C ALA A 450 22.56 -0.27 -18.67
N ILE A 451 23.11 -0.88 -17.61
CA ILE A 451 22.48 -0.93 -16.28
C ILE A 451 22.26 0.48 -15.74
N VAL A 452 23.28 1.35 -15.74
CA VAL A 452 23.11 2.74 -15.27
C VAL A 452 22.01 3.46 -16.05
N ALA A 453 21.99 3.35 -17.38
CA ALA A 453 20.93 3.96 -18.20
C ALA A 453 19.54 3.39 -17.89
N GLY A 454 19.44 2.10 -17.57
CA GLY A 454 18.20 1.47 -17.11
C GLY A 454 17.72 1.98 -15.75
N VAL A 455 18.64 2.17 -14.79
CA VAL A 455 18.33 2.77 -13.48
C VAL A 455 17.84 4.20 -13.65
N VAL A 456 18.52 5.01 -14.48
CA VAL A 456 18.10 6.37 -14.83
C VAL A 456 16.68 6.39 -15.41
N ARG A 457 16.37 5.48 -16.33
CA ARG A 457 15.02 5.33 -16.89
C ARG A 457 13.98 5.10 -15.80
N HIS A 458 14.24 4.19 -14.85
CA HIS A 458 13.32 3.90 -13.76
C HIS A 458 13.16 5.05 -12.77
N LEU A 459 14.26 5.69 -12.36
CA LEU A 459 14.21 6.87 -11.49
C LEU A 459 13.51 8.07 -12.16
N SER A 460 13.58 8.19 -13.49
CA SER A 460 12.90 9.26 -14.23
C SER A 460 11.37 9.12 -14.27
N GLY A 461 10.84 7.93 -13.99
CA GLY A 461 9.40 7.69 -13.89
C GLY A 461 8.85 7.87 -12.48
N ASP A 462 9.71 8.18 -11.51
CA ASP A 462 9.36 8.26 -10.10
C ASP A 462 8.97 9.68 -9.69
N GLU A 463 8.12 9.81 -8.68
CA GLU A 463 7.51 11.08 -8.25
C GLU A 463 8.42 11.98 -7.39
N PRO A 464 9.29 11.46 -6.51
CA PRO A 464 10.11 12.31 -5.65
C PRO A 464 11.22 13.01 -6.44
N ILE A 465 11.35 14.32 -6.23
CA ILE A 465 12.36 15.14 -6.92
C ILE A 465 13.80 14.66 -6.69
N ALA A 466 14.07 14.00 -5.56
CA ALA A 466 15.38 13.39 -5.29
C ALA A 466 15.73 12.26 -6.28
N SER A 467 14.74 11.49 -6.73
CA SER A 467 14.94 10.48 -7.77
C SER A 467 15.37 11.13 -9.09
N ALA A 468 14.76 12.26 -9.46
CA ALA A 468 15.16 13.03 -10.64
C ALA A 468 16.58 13.60 -10.52
N LEU A 469 16.96 14.10 -9.34
CA LEU A 469 18.32 14.59 -9.08
C LEU A 469 19.37 13.46 -9.21
N VAL A 470 19.11 12.28 -8.66
CA VAL A 470 20.00 11.11 -8.80
C VAL A 470 20.07 10.63 -10.24
N ALA A 471 18.93 10.54 -10.94
CA ALA A 471 18.87 10.17 -12.35
C ALA A 471 19.72 11.08 -13.23
N HIS A 472 19.64 12.40 -13.00
CA HIS A 472 20.45 13.38 -13.72
C HIS A 472 21.95 13.23 -13.42
N ALA A 473 22.34 13.11 -12.14
CA ALA A 473 23.74 12.98 -11.75
C ALA A 473 24.44 11.73 -12.32
N ALA A 474 23.69 10.68 -12.64
CA ALA A 474 24.22 9.41 -13.13
C ALA A 474 24.59 9.42 -14.63
N LEU A 475 24.03 10.31 -15.45
CA LEU A 475 24.21 10.27 -16.91
C LEU A 475 25.53 10.87 -17.44
N PRO A 476 26.12 11.93 -16.86
CA PRO A 476 27.36 12.51 -17.36
C PRO A 476 28.53 11.51 -17.44
N PRO A 477 28.79 10.64 -16.44
CA PRO A 477 29.81 9.60 -16.55
C PRO A 477 29.53 8.61 -17.70
N VAL A 478 28.27 8.20 -17.89
CA VAL A 478 27.86 7.33 -19.02
C VAL A 478 28.17 8.00 -20.35
N THR A 479 27.82 9.27 -20.50
CA THR A 479 28.06 10.05 -21.72
C THR A 479 29.54 10.20 -22.02
N ARG A 480 30.36 10.42 -20.99
CA ARG A 480 31.82 10.53 -21.13
C ARG A 480 32.42 9.21 -21.62
N ALA A 481 32.01 8.08 -21.02
CA ALA A 481 32.46 6.75 -21.42
C ALA A 481 32.04 6.42 -22.87
N LEU A 482 30.77 6.63 -23.25
CA LEU A 482 30.33 6.40 -24.63
C LEU A 482 31.13 7.22 -25.66
N ARG A 483 31.60 8.42 -25.28
CA ARG A 483 32.45 9.25 -26.15
C ARG A 483 33.89 8.77 -26.23
N SER A 484 34.49 8.35 -25.11
CA SER A 484 35.89 7.87 -25.10
C SER A 484 36.09 6.62 -25.94
N HIS A 485 35.08 5.75 -26.01
CA HIS A 485 35.10 4.54 -26.83
C HIS A 485 34.58 4.74 -28.27
N GLY A 486 34.21 5.96 -28.67
CA GLY A 486 33.80 6.28 -30.03
C GLY A 486 32.61 5.44 -30.54
N THR A 487 32.79 4.79 -31.69
CA THR A 487 31.76 3.95 -32.36
C THR A 487 32.02 2.45 -32.19
N ASP A 488 32.71 2.03 -31.13
CA ASP A 488 32.95 0.61 -30.86
C ASP A 488 31.61 -0.15 -30.76
N PRO A 489 31.34 -1.15 -31.63
CA PRO A 489 30.10 -1.93 -31.62
C PRO A 489 29.83 -2.65 -30.30
N VAL A 490 30.87 -2.95 -29.51
CA VAL A 490 30.71 -3.58 -28.19
C VAL A 490 29.80 -2.76 -27.27
N LEU A 491 29.75 -1.44 -27.42
CA LEU A 491 28.91 -0.56 -26.62
C LEU A 491 27.47 -0.39 -27.14
N ASP A 492 27.07 -1.07 -28.20
CA ASP A 492 25.71 -0.93 -28.77
C ASP A 492 24.57 -1.21 -27.75
N PRO A 493 24.68 -2.19 -26.82
CA PRO A 493 23.69 -2.36 -25.76
C PRO A 493 23.52 -1.11 -24.88
N ALA A 494 24.62 -0.47 -24.49
CA ALA A 494 24.60 0.77 -23.70
C ALA A 494 23.96 1.92 -24.48
N ARG A 495 24.30 2.06 -25.77
CA ARG A 495 23.69 3.07 -26.65
C ARG A 495 22.19 2.85 -26.78
N ALA A 496 21.76 1.61 -26.97
CA ALA A 496 20.35 1.25 -27.04
C ALA A 496 19.61 1.59 -25.74
N ALA A 497 20.21 1.33 -24.57
CA ALA A 497 19.65 1.69 -23.28
C ALA A 497 19.47 3.21 -23.12
N VAL A 498 20.48 4.02 -23.46
CA VAL A 498 20.38 5.50 -23.46
C VAL A 498 19.29 6.00 -24.40
N LEU A 499 19.11 5.36 -25.56
CA LEU A 499 18.07 5.73 -26.53
C LEU A 499 16.64 5.41 -26.06
N ARG A 500 16.47 4.59 -25.01
CA ARG A 500 15.18 4.30 -24.37
C ARG A 500 14.78 5.34 -23.31
N LEU A 501 15.66 6.29 -22.96
CA LEU A 501 15.32 7.36 -22.03
C LEU A 501 14.20 8.26 -22.60
N PRO A 502 13.27 8.75 -21.76
CA PRO A 502 12.23 9.67 -22.19
C PRO A 502 12.82 10.93 -22.83
N ARG A 503 12.23 11.43 -23.93
CA ARG A 503 12.77 12.61 -24.64
C ARG A 503 12.29 13.93 -24.06
N SER A 504 11.06 13.97 -23.54
CA SER A 504 10.42 15.17 -22.99
C SER A 504 10.93 15.48 -21.58
N ASP A 505 11.12 14.44 -20.78
CA ASP A 505 11.55 14.53 -19.39
C ASP A 505 12.49 13.36 -19.03
N PRO A 506 13.73 13.33 -19.54
CA PRO A 506 14.65 12.20 -19.40
C PRO A 506 15.00 11.81 -17.97
N PHE A 507 14.80 12.71 -17.02
CA PHE A 507 15.13 12.51 -15.61
C PHE A 507 13.92 12.67 -14.70
N GLY A 508 12.72 12.94 -15.22
CA GLY A 508 11.51 13.03 -14.39
C GLY A 508 11.32 14.34 -13.63
N TYR A 509 12.04 15.42 -13.96
CA TYR A 509 11.90 16.69 -13.22
C TYR A 509 10.48 17.26 -13.32
N ILE A 510 9.88 17.25 -14.51
CA ILE A 510 8.55 17.81 -14.74
C ILE A 510 7.52 16.97 -13.98
N ALA A 511 7.57 15.65 -14.14
CA ALA A 511 6.69 14.72 -13.42
C ALA A 511 6.82 14.88 -11.90
N SER A 512 8.05 14.93 -11.39
CA SER A 512 8.32 15.11 -9.95
C SER A 512 7.81 16.45 -9.41
N ILE A 513 7.94 17.55 -10.16
CA ILE A 513 7.42 18.87 -9.74
C ILE A 513 5.89 18.86 -9.70
N VAL A 514 5.23 18.23 -10.68
CA VAL A 514 3.77 18.09 -10.70
C VAL A 514 3.30 17.28 -9.49
N ALA A 515 3.92 16.14 -9.21
CA ALA A 515 3.60 15.31 -8.04
C ALA A 515 3.85 16.04 -6.72
N ALA A 516 4.99 16.74 -6.60
CA ALA A 516 5.32 17.55 -5.42
C ALA A 516 4.30 18.67 -5.16
N ARG A 517 3.78 19.33 -6.20
CA ARG A 517 2.72 20.32 -6.06
C ARG A 517 1.41 19.71 -5.56
N ALA A 518 1.02 18.55 -6.10
CA ALA A 518 -0.17 17.84 -5.65
C ALA A 518 -0.06 17.43 -4.16
N ASP A 519 1.08 16.90 -3.75
CA ASP A 519 1.34 16.56 -2.34
C ASP A 519 1.32 17.79 -1.42
N LEU A 520 1.99 18.88 -1.80
CA LEU A 520 1.95 20.11 -1.02
C LEU A 520 0.53 20.66 -0.88
N ALA A 521 -0.26 20.63 -1.96
CA ALA A 521 -1.66 21.01 -1.89
C ALA A 521 -2.42 20.12 -0.91
N ALA A 522 -2.25 18.80 -0.96
CA ALA A 522 -2.88 17.86 -0.03
C ALA A 522 -2.48 18.11 1.43
N ARG A 523 -1.20 18.39 1.73
CA ARG A 523 -0.72 18.70 3.08
C ARG A 523 -1.31 19.99 3.64
N LEU A 524 -1.50 21.00 2.79
CA LEU A 524 -2.09 22.27 3.19
C LEU A 524 -3.60 22.17 3.45
N ARG A 525 -4.28 21.10 2.99
CA ARG A 525 -5.69 20.81 3.30
C ARG A 525 -5.91 20.28 4.70
N VAL A 526 -5.02 19.41 5.20
CA VAL A 526 -5.19 18.66 6.46
C VAL A 526 -5.63 19.54 7.67
N PRO A 527 -5.14 20.78 7.84
CA PRO A 527 -5.50 21.60 9.00
C PRO A 527 -6.85 22.31 8.93
N LEU A 528 -7.54 22.37 7.78
CA LEU A 528 -8.80 23.12 7.71
C LEU A 528 -9.95 22.23 8.19
N LEU A 529 -10.60 22.66 9.27
CA LEU A 529 -11.83 22.06 9.77
C LEU A 529 -12.97 22.24 8.76
N ARG A 530 -13.90 21.28 8.70
CA ARG A 530 -15.10 21.32 7.86
C ARG A 530 -15.93 22.57 8.18
N GLY A 531 -15.93 23.55 7.28
CA GLY A 531 -16.80 24.72 7.31
C GLY A 531 -17.29 25.05 5.89
N ASP A 532 -18.26 25.95 5.76
CA ASP A 532 -18.98 26.25 4.52
C ASP A 532 -18.09 26.72 3.34
N ASP A 533 -16.84 27.11 3.61
CA ASP A 533 -15.87 27.60 2.63
C ASP A 533 -14.74 26.59 2.30
N TRP A 534 -14.85 25.34 2.77
CA TRP A 534 -13.79 24.33 2.59
C TRP A 534 -13.43 24.10 1.11
N THR A 535 -14.43 23.91 0.23
CA THR A 535 -14.20 23.60 -1.19
C THR A 535 -13.48 24.73 -1.90
N ALA A 536 -13.92 25.99 -1.72
CA ALA A 536 -13.28 27.14 -2.36
C ALA A 536 -11.84 27.33 -1.86
N ARG A 537 -11.57 27.05 -0.58
CA ARG A 537 -10.22 27.12 -0.02
C ARG A 537 -9.30 26.00 -0.50
N VAL A 538 -9.83 24.80 -0.72
CA VAL A 538 -9.10 23.69 -1.36
C VAL A 538 -8.70 24.08 -2.79
N GLU A 539 -9.64 24.58 -3.57
CA GLU A 539 -9.41 25.05 -4.95
C GLU A 539 -8.39 26.20 -4.99
N GLU A 540 -8.45 27.14 -4.04
CA GLU A 540 -7.48 28.22 -3.92
C GLU A 540 -6.07 27.69 -3.66
N ILE A 541 -5.91 26.75 -2.71
CA ILE A 541 -4.63 26.12 -2.39
C ILE A 541 -4.04 25.43 -3.64
N GLU A 542 -4.84 24.62 -4.34
CA GLU A 542 -4.41 23.94 -5.57
C GLU A 542 -3.97 24.95 -6.64
N ARG A 543 -4.76 26.00 -6.86
CA ARG A 543 -4.45 27.06 -7.83
C ARG A 543 -3.15 27.79 -7.48
N VAL A 544 -2.97 28.18 -6.21
CA VAL A 544 -1.78 28.92 -5.76
C VAL A 544 -0.53 28.05 -5.85
N VAL A 545 -0.57 26.83 -5.29
CA VAL A 545 0.56 25.89 -5.34
C VAL A 545 0.90 25.51 -6.78
N GLY A 546 -0.11 25.40 -7.66
CA GLY A 546 0.06 25.16 -9.09
C GLY A 546 0.92 26.22 -9.81
N THR A 547 0.94 27.46 -9.29
CA THR A 547 1.72 28.58 -9.85
C THR A 547 3.14 28.69 -9.30
N TRP A 548 3.47 27.93 -8.25
CA TRP A 548 4.79 28.03 -7.61
C TRP A 548 5.89 27.51 -8.52
N ASN A 549 6.97 28.29 -8.72
CA ASN A 549 8.12 27.80 -9.46
C ASN A 549 8.80 26.60 -8.75
N PRO A 550 9.60 25.79 -9.46
CA PRO A 550 10.19 24.58 -8.90
C PRO A 550 11.05 24.82 -7.65
N ALA A 551 11.80 25.95 -7.61
CA ALA A 551 12.63 26.31 -6.47
C ALA A 551 11.80 26.52 -5.19
N ARG A 552 10.65 27.20 -5.30
CA ARG A 552 9.71 27.39 -4.17
C ARG A 552 9.10 26.06 -3.71
N VAL A 553 8.74 25.19 -4.64
CA VAL A 553 8.22 23.84 -4.32
C VAL A 553 9.26 23.05 -3.52
N LEU A 554 10.51 22.99 -4.00
CA LEU A 554 11.60 22.31 -3.31
C LEU A 554 11.90 22.91 -1.92
N ALA A 555 11.97 24.24 -1.83
CA ALA A 555 12.17 24.93 -0.55
C ALA A 555 11.08 24.59 0.47
N THR A 556 9.81 24.57 0.03
CA THR A 556 8.67 24.24 0.91
C THR A 556 8.71 22.79 1.37
N LEU A 557 9.08 21.85 0.48
CA LEU A 557 9.26 20.45 0.87
C LEU A 557 10.38 20.27 1.91
N ILE A 558 11.50 21.00 1.76
CA ILE A 558 12.60 20.99 2.77
C ILE A 558 12.11 21.53 4.11
N VAL A 559 11.27 22.57 4.11
CA VAL A 559 10.67 23.10 5.35
C VAL A 559 9.78 22.06 6.01
N TYR A 560 8.90 21.38 5.27
CA TYR A 560 8.06 20.31 5.82
C TYR A 560 8.89 19.14 6.36
N ASP A 561 9.94 18.73 5.66
CA ASP A 561 10.86 17.67 6.11
C ASP A 561 11.57 18.09 7.43
N THR A 562 11.99 19.35 7.51
CA THR A 562 12.60 19.93 8.72
C THR A 562 11.62 19.97 9.90
N MET A 563 10.37 20.33 9.65
CA MET A 563 9.31 20.33 10.66
C MET A 563 9.02 18.91 11.16
N ALA A 564 8.90 17.94 10.26
CA ALA A 564 8.68 16.53 10.61
C ALA A 564 9.85 15.99 11.46
N ALA A 565 11.08 16.27 11.05
CA ALA A 565 12.29 15.90 11.77
C ALA A 565 12.39 16.51 13.18
N ALA A 566 11.78 17.68 13.42
CA ALA A 566 11.73 18.32 14.73
C ALA A 566 10.58 17.78 15.61
N ALA A 567 9.50 17.29 14.99
CA ALA A 567 8.35 16.71 15.68
C ALA A 567 8.57 15.24 16.06
N GLU A 568 9.39 14.51 15.30
CA GLU A 568 9.86 13.18 15.69
C GLU A 568 10.74 13.32 16.95
N VAL A 569 10.16 13.01 18.12
CA VAL A 569 10.93 12.63 19.30
C VAL A 569 11.93 11.57 18.83
N PRO A 570 13.23 11.62 19.19
CA PRO A 570 14.20 10.60 18.81
C PRO A 570 13.83 9.27 19.48
N ALA A 571 12.80 8.61 18.95
CA ALA A 571 12.59 7.20 19.11
C ALA A 571 13.81 6.51 18.50
N ALA A 572 14.26 5.43 19.12
CA ALA A 572 15.32 4.57 18.62
C ALA A 572 14.87 3.81 17.35
N GLY A 573 14.34 4.54 16.37
CA GLY A 573 14.00 4.03 15.06
C GLY A 573 15.26 3.60 14.30
N PRO A 574 15.11 2.69 13.32
CA PRO A 574 16.24 2.11 12.61
C PRO A 574 17.14 3.19 12.02
N ALA A 575 18.45 2.92 11.95
CA ALA A 575 19.53 3.80 11.49
C ALA A 575 19.32 4.47 10.11
N ASN A 576 18.24 4.13 9.41
CA ASN A 576 17.83 4.60 8.09
C ASN A 576 17.59 6.12 8.05
N ALA A 577 17.01 6.74 9.09
CA ALA A 577 16.74 8.19 9.10
C ALA A 577 18.02 9.05 9.09
N VAL A 578 19.13 8.54 9.65
CA VAL A 578 20.43 9.22 9.66
C VAL A 578 21.09 9.19 8.27
N SER A 579 20.81 8.17 7.45
CA SER A 579 21.39 8.04 6.11
C SER A 579 20.80 9.04 5.11
N THR A 580 19.49 9.27 5.15
CA THR A 580 18.79 10.21 4.25
C THR A 580 19.28 11.65 4.44
N ARG A 581 19.55 12.06 5.68
CA ARG A 581 20.05 13.41 6.00
C ARG A 581 21.47 13.67 5.53
N ARG A 582 22.31 12.63 5.40
CA ARG A 582 23.69 12.74 4.88
C ARG A 582 23.75 12.86 3.35
N MET A 583 22.69 12.41 2.67
CA MET A 583 22.62 12.42 1.21
C MET A 583 22.23 13.77 0.62
N ILE A 584 21.36 14.52 1.30
CA ILE A 584 20.88 15.82 0.79
C ILE A 584 22.04 16.74 0.38
N PRO A 585 23.13 16.89 1.17
CA PRO A 585 24.31 17.67 0.79
C PRO A 585 24.97 17.29 -0.55
N SER A 586 24.85 16.03 -0.98
CA SER A 586 25.43 15.56 -2.25
C SER A 586 24.53 15.85 -3.47
N LEU A 587 23.21 15.97 -3.25
CA LEU A 587 22.23 16.25 -4.31
C LEU A 587 21.88 17.74 -4.39
N ILE A 588 21.84 18.38 -3.22
CA ILE A 588 21.48 19.77 -2.96
C ILE A 588 22.67 20.42 -2.24
N PRO A 589 23.21 21.56 -2.71
CA PRO A 589 24.33 22.22 -2.07
C PRO A 589 24.10 22.46 -0.56
N PRO A 590 25.10 22.25 0.31
CA PRO A 590 24.93 22.44 1.76
C PRO A 590 24.41 23.83 2.15
N ALA A 591 24.89 24.88 1.48
CA ALA A 591 24.45 26.26 1.70
C ALA A 591 22.95 26.43 1.42
N THR A 592 22.47 25.84 0.32
CA THR A 592 21.07 25.82 -0.04
C THR A 592 20.20 25.14 1.03
N LEU A 593 20.63 23.97 1.49
CA LEU A 593 19.90 23.20 2.51
C LEU A 593 19.85 23.97 3.84
N ALA A 594 20.96 24.62 4.22
CA ALA A 594 21.01 25.51 5.38
C ALA A 594 20.02 26.67 5.23
N SER A 595 20.06 27.40 4.10
CA SER A 595 19.15 28.52 3.86
C SER A 595 17.68 28.12 3.88
N ALA A 596 17.32 26.95 3.34
CA ALA A 596 15.95 26.45 3.39
C ALA A 596 15.52 26.06 4.82
N ARG A 597 16.43 25.48 5.61
CA ARG A 597 16.19 25.15 7.03
C ARG A 597 16.05 26.39 7.89
N ASP A 598 16.81 27.44 7.61
CA ASP A 598 16.73 28.71 8.33
C ASP A 598 15.37 29.42 8.13
N LEU A 599 14.66 29.13 7.04
CA LEU A 599 13.29 29.62 6.81
C LEU A 599 12.22 28.81 7.55
N ALA A 600 12.52 27.58 7.99
CA ALA A 600 11.51 26.71 8.58
C ALA A 600 10.82 27.33 9.82
N PRO A 601 11.53 27.98 10.76
CA PRO A 601 10.88 28.64 11.90
C PRO A 601 9.90 29.77 11.50
N ALA A 602 10.20 30.50 10.42
CA ALA A 602 9.36 31.59 9.94
C ALA A 602 8.10 31.10 9.20
N LEU A 603 8.22 30.00 8.45
CA LEU A 603 7.15 29.47 7.61
C LEU A 603 6.25 28.45 8.33
N ALA A 604 6.82 27.68 9.27
CA ALA A 604 6.14 26.56 9.93
C ALA A 604 4.77 26.93 10.54
N PRO A 605 4.60 28.05 11.26
CA PRO A 605 3.29 28.39 11.84
C PRO A 605 2.21 28.63 10.78
N GLY A 606 2.56 29.22 9.64
CA GLY A 606 1.62 29.47 8.54
C GLY A 606 1.26 28.19 7.79
N LEU A 607 2.27 27.39 7.45
CA LEU A 607 2.08 26.10 6.77
C LEU A 607 1.28 25.10 7.63
N ALA A 608 1.49 25.09 8.94
CA ALA A 608 0.73 24.24 9.87
C ALA A 608 -0.77 24.62 9.95
N ARG A 609 -1.13 25.84 9.54
CA ARG A 609 -2.53 26.31 9.43
C ARG A 609 -3.08 26.23 8.00
N GLY A 610 -2.36 25.60 7.07
CA GLY A 610 -2.77 25.56 5.66
C GLY A 610 -2.71 26.90 4.95
N SER A 611 -1.95 27.89 5.44
CA SER A 611 -1.86 29.22 4.86
C SER A 611 -0.78 29.28 3.77
N VAL A 612 -1.21 29.46 2.51
CA VAL A 612 -0.32 29.70 1.37
C VAL A 612 0.37 31.07 1.44
N ASP A 613 -0.22 32.03 2.17
CA ASP A 613 0.32 33.38 2.40
C ASP A 613 1.57 33.41 3.29
N ALA A 614 1.94 32.27 3.89
CA ALA A 614 3.22 32.14 4.59
C ALA A 614 4.40 32.58 3.70
N TRP A 615 4.26 32.44 2.38
CA TRP A 615 5.25 32.87 1.39
C TRP A 615 5.11 34.32 0.90
N ALA A 616 4.03 35.04 1.22
CA ALA A 616 3.72 36.34 0.59
C ALA A 616 4.82 37.40 0.76
N ASN A 617 5.58 37.31 1.86
CA ASN A 617 6.69 38.23 2.19
C ASN A 617 8.07 37.55 2.19
N GLN A 618 8.18 36.33 1.67
CA GLN A 618 9.42 35.55 1.70
C GLN A 618 9.86 35.22 0.26
N THR A 619 11.07 35.62 -0.09
CA THR A 619 11.69 35.14 -1.32
C THR A 619 12.20 33.73 -1.05
N PRO A 620 11.78 32.69 -1.80
CA PRO A 620 12.38 31.38 -1.68
C PRO A 620 13.89 31.52 -1.86
N PRO A 621 14.72 30.84 -1.06
CA PRO A 621 16.15 30.89 -1.28
C PRO A 621 16.43 30.37 -2.70
N VAL A 622 17.58 30.73 -3.27
CA VAL A 622 18.01 30.07 -4.51
C VAL A 622 18.43 28.65 -4.14
N VAL A 623 17.46 27.74 -4.09
CA VAL A 623 17.61 26.39 -3.50
C VAL A 623 18.17 25.39 -4.53
N VAL A 624 19.05 25.80 -5.45
CA VAL A 624 19.30 25.18 -6.77
C VAL A 624 18.38 25.81 -7.81
N ASP A 625 18.98 26.38 -8.84
CA ASP A 625 18.25 26.75 -10.05
C ASP A 625 17.85 25.44 -10.76
N LEU A 626 16.70 24.90 -10.37
CA LEU A 626 16.15 23.69 -10.97
C LEU A 626 15.87 23.91 -12.47
N GLU A 627 15.60 25.14 -12.91
CA GLU A 627 15.43 25.43 -14.33
C GLU A 627 16.78 25.34 -15.06
N GLU A 628 17.85 25.87 -14.47
CA GLU A 628 19.22 25.67 -14.95
C GLU A 628 19.56 24.18 -15.01
N ARG A 629 19.32 23.42 -13.94
CA ARG A 629 19.54 21.96 -13.95
C ARG A 629 18.70 21.23 -14.99
N MET A 630 17.45 21.64 -15.23
CA MET A 630 16.62 21.08 -16.29
C MET A 630 17.18 21.41 -17.68
N ASN A 631 17.76 22.60 -17.86
CA ASN A 631 18.41 23.00 -19.10
C ASN A 631 19.75 22.28 -19.33
N GLU A 632 20.54 22.09 -18.27
CA GLU A 632 21.74 21.25 -18.26
C GLU A 632 21.38 19.80 -18.60
N ALA A 633 20.38 19.25 -17.94
CA ALA A 633 19.83 17.92 -18.19
C ALA A 633 19.47 17.70 -19.66
N ARG A 634 18.73 18.64 -20.26
CA ARG A 634 18.39 18.59 -21.69
C ARG A 634 19.64 18.61 -22.58
N THR A 635 20.62 19.41 -22.20
CA THR A 635 21.91 19.50 -22.90
C THR A 635 22.67 18.20 -22.80
N ASP A 636 22.73 17.59 -21.62
CA ASP A 636 23.42 16.33 -21.37
C ASP A 636 22.73 15.13 -22.01
N LEU A 637 21.39 15.09 -22.03
CA LEU A 637 20.67 14.11 -22.84
C LEU A 637 21.02 14.26 -24.33
N ARG A 638 20.99 15.48 -24.88
CA ARG A 638 21.35 15.71 -26.30
C ARG A 638 22.76 15.20 -26.58
N ARG A 639 23.70 15.47 -25.68
CA ARG A 639 25.08 14.99 -25.74
C ARG A 639 25.18 13.47 -25.68
N ALA A 640 24.40 12.83 -24.79
CA ALA A 640 24.32 11.37 -24.64
C ALA A 640 23.71 10.71 -25.88
N VAL A 641 22.59 11.23 -26.38
CA VAL A 641 21.92 10.77 -27.61
C VAL A 641 22.82 10.95 -28.82
N GLN A 642 23.56 12.05 -28.92
CA GLN A 642 24.52 12.28 -29.99
C GLN A 642 25.66 11.26 -29.93
N ALA A 643 26.21 10.98 -28.74
CA ALA A 643 27.22 9.94 -28.55
C ALA A 643 26.67 8.54 -28.87
N ALA A 644 25.44 8.25 -28.45
CA ALA A 644 24.77 6.98 -28.71
C ALA A 644 24.36 6.79 -30.18
N ARG A 645 24.18 7.86 -30.96
CA ARG A 645 23.83 7.74 -32.38
C ARG A 645 25.01 7.44 -33.28
N GLY A 646 26.24 7.81 -32.91
CA GLY A 646 27.46 7.56 -33.68
C GLY A 646 27.31 7.81 -35.20
N LYS A 647 28.19 7.25 -36.03
CA LYS A 647 27.84 6.95 -37.43
C LYS A 647 27.17 5.58 -37.46
N ILE A 648 26.05 5.38 -36.76
CA ILE A 648 25.25 4.19 -37.01
C ILE A 648 24.80 4.30 -38.47
N ARG A 649 25.46 3.55 -39.36
CA ARG A 649 24.90 3.18 -40.66
C ARG A 649 23.65 2.40 -40.30
N MET A 650 22.53 3.10 -40.16
CA MET A 650 21.24 2.40 -40.10
C MET A 650 21.22 1.53 -41.35
N PRO A 651 21.08 0.19 -41.21
CA PRO A 651 20.92 -0.66 -42.38
C PRO A 651 19.80 -0.02 -43.20
N ALA A 652 20.10 0.29 -44.47
CA ALA A 652 19.13 0.92 -45.35
C ALA A 652 17.83 0.12 -45.22
N ARG A 653 16.76 0.78 -44.76
CA ARG A 653 15.41 0.20 -44.70
C ARG A 653 15.04 -0.18 -46.14
N SER A 654 15.45 -1.37 -46.54
CA SER A 654 15.21 -1.99 -47.84
C SER A 654 13.95 -2.82 -47.68
N GLY A 655 12.84 -2.11 -47.50
CA GLY A 655 11.53 -2.71 -47.39
C GLY A 655 10.49 -1.59 -47.44
N PRO A 656 9.48 -1.66 -48.33
CA PRO A 656 8.39 -0.70 -48.32
C PRO A 656 7.73 -0.72 -46.94
N SER A 657 7.61 0.47 -46.34
CA SER A 657 6.93 0.65 -45.05
C SER A 657 5.52 0.06 -45.18
N PRO A 658 5.11 -0.89 -44.32
CA PRO A 658 3.71 -1.33 -44.32
C PRO A 658 2.88 -0.11 -43.95
N SER A 659 1.98 0.28 -44.85
CA SER A 659 0.96 1.28 -44.58
C SER A 659 0.09 0.72 -43.46
N LEU A 660 0.31 1.20 -42.23
CA LEU A 660 -0.64 1.01 -41.15
C LEU A 660 -1.91 1.77 -41.55
N GLY A 661 -2.88 1.05 -42.09
CA GLY A 661 -4.27 1.50 -42.13
C GLY A 661 -4.67 1.85 -40.70
N ARG A 662 -5.13 3.08 -40.50
CA ARG A 662 -5.72 3.50 -39.23
C ARG A 662 -7.01 2.70 -39.00
N PRO A 663 -7.27 2.20 -37.79
CA PRO A 663 -8.63 1.89 -37.36
C PRO A 663 -9.48 3.16 -37.30
#